data_AF-A0A8J7TVS1-F1
#
_entry.id   AF-A0A8J7TVS1-F1
#
_cell.length_a   1.000
_cell.length_b   1.000
_cell.length_c   1.000
_cell.angle_alpha   90.00
_cell.angle_beta   90.00
_cell.angle_gamma   90.00
#
_symmetry.space_group_name_H-M   'P 1'
#
loop_
_entity.id
_entity.type
_entity.pdbx_description
1 polymer ?
#
loop_
_entity_poly.entity_id
_entity_poly.type
_entity_poly.pdbx_seq_one_letter_code
_entity_poly.pdbx_strand_id
1 'polypeptide(L)'
;MPTRKKKAIRRLTVQNLEDRTVPAALVYVDDNWAGTSFGADPDGAGPATAFGIDSFATIQAGVNAVDAGGTVRVSAGTYSELVTVNKSVNLLGAEAGVDARTRTGVPETIVDGAINGVNRTTAFYITANNVVLDGFTCRDQTDPNQFNAGIVMANNTSGVTVRNNIITNNVIGIYAGSNGPSLIQDNLFDGNNNPGPAGGAGIYSENTNGLTVDNNEFRNHTLNNPVIFAATGPGAHTNLTFSNNFLHDNVAGVFALGISGGQFRSNTIKTTGGAATALTFGGGDTGIDVEFNDLSGNLKGLRIADFGFIGVAPNSNITAHYNDFSNSSVFGAGVSNEGSGLTNGYTGALDLTRNWWGSVTGPTAAGNPGGTGAVLQNDFGDTIAFHPSLVYSPDSDPAQPGVQLPTTVTITAGGDVSAADNDFTLLQNAVGSLVSGQTLNLSGDFDWTAANASAAYTASSAGSASGDIRGVKLPGGLSDVTITSSAADAHIRGGGDTADAIFNAFLFADDSAAPGTTTNLTIERLNIDDFEAGVVFGWNSTGTFNGTTVRDNTVTLSGDNGGLSDTQNIAFYFWQGINQQLTGNTVNFQADGARNVGTGARSFGFQNGTTGGTGYDGLVIADNTFRLLPSSGTEVVTGIWENGHNDDNSSHISIVHNQFLGVPGRLFDRGLMLTSQTAGLVIDGNTFTNVDNVFFARNASGGTEPGDRFSFTNNVLTNVGGADGIFLRNVTDDNITVVINWDINNTIDGETGVRGLNELSTQATHANRPNTGASDLNAVNALGPITDTFVKSDWGTAGRFTDPDGIGTGLGPIAFGFNTFNTIQA
;
A
#
# COMPACT_ATOMS: atom_id res chain seq x y z
N MET A 1 -91.65 -14.22 -33.46
CA MET A 1 -91.10 -13.09 -34.21
C MET A 1 -89.90 -12.53 -33.43
N PRO A 2 -88.65 -12.65 -33.89
CA PRO A 2 -87.51 -12.12 -33.16
C PRO A 2 -87.26 -10.65 -33.54
N THR A 3 -87.06 -9.83 -32.51
CA THR A 3 -86.68 -8.42 -32.56
C THR A 3 -85.24 -8.25 -33.07
N ARG A 4 -85.08 -7.42 -34.12
CA ARG A 4 -83.80 -7.06 -34.73
C ARG A 4 -82.91 -6.31 -33.73
N LYS A 5 -81.79 -6.90 -33.31
CA LYS A 5 -80.71 -6.20 -32.58
C LYS A 5 -80.12 -5.10 -33.48
N LYS A 6 -80.07 -3.86 -32.98
CA LYS A 6 -79.27 -2.77 -33.57
C LYS A 6 -77.79 -3.16 -33.51
N LYS A 7 -77.15 -3.26 -34.67
CA LYS A 7 -75.71 -3.52 -34.83
C LYS A 7 -74.95 -2.25 -34.44
N ALA A 8 -74.07 -2.33 -33.45
CA ALA A 8 -73.16 -1.24 -33.09
C ALA A 8 -72.22 -0.98 -34.28
N ILE A 9 -72.28 0.22 -34.84
CA ILE A 9 -71.33 0.69 -35.85
C ILE A 9 -70.03 1.00 -35.10
N ARG A 10 -69.03 0.12 -35.17
CA ARG A 10 -67.66 0.49 -34.84
C ARG A 10 -67.22 1.51 -35.89
N ARG A 11 -67.03 2.77 -35.49
CA ARG A 11 -66.27 3.72 -36.30
C ARG A 11 -64.84 3.19 -36.40
N LEU A 12 -64.36 2.99 -37.61
CA LEU A 12 -62.95 2.77 -37.89
C LEU A 12 -62.27 4.12 -37.65
N THR A 13 -61.50 4.24 -36.58
CA THR A 13 -60.63 5.41 -36.39
C THR A 13 -59.46 5.23 -37.36
N VAL A 14 -59.60 5.75 -38.57
CA VAL A 14 -58.47 5.88 -39.50
C VAL A 14 -57.73 7.13 -39.04
N GLN A 15 -56.59 6.96 -38.35
CA GLN A 15 -55.64 8.04 -38.16
C GLN A 15 -55.11 8.45 -39.55
N ASN A 16 -54.98 9.75 -39.79
CA ASN A 16 -54.42 10.23 -41.04
C ASN A 16 -52.96 9.78 -41.16
N LEU A 17 -52.46 9.57 -42.38
CA LEU A 17 -51.06 9.17 -42.58
C LEU A 17 -50.09 10.25 -42.07
N GLU A 18 -50.53 11.51 -42.07
CA GLU A 18 -49.82 12.65 -41.48
C GLU A 18 -49.79 12.69 -39.94
N ASP A 19 -50.56 11.86 -39.23
CA ASP A 19 -50.45 11.68 -37.76
C ASP A 19 -49.41 10.62 -37.37
N ARG A 20 -48.74 9.98 -38.36
CA ARG A 20 -47.61 9.08 -38.13
C ARG A 20 -46.34 9.92 -38.08
N THR A 21 -46.09 10.61 -36.98
CA THR A 21 -44.75 11.14 -36.70
C THR A 21 -43.77 9.97 -36.77
N VAL A 22 -42.81 10.04 -37.68
CA VAL A 22 -41.72 9.06 -37.72
C VAL A 22 -40.92 9.32 -36.46
N PRO A 23 -40.84 8.33 -35.55
CA PRO A 23 -40.07 8.49 -34.32
C PRO A 23 -38.61 8.79 -34.69
N ALA A 24 -38.03 9.84 -34.10
CA ALA A 24 -36.71 10.35 -34.45
C ALA A 24 -35.73 10.12 -33.29
N ALA A 25 -34.62 9.44 -33.58
CA ALA A 25 -33.54 9.20 -32.61
C ALA A 25 -32.75 10.48 -32.27
N LEU A 26 -32.89 11.54 -33.07
CA LEU A 26 -32.25 12.84 -32.87
C LEU A 26 -33.24 13.95 -33.25
N VAL A 27 -33.39 14.93 -32.37
CA VAL A 27 -34.18 16.14 -32.63
C VAL A 27 -33.41 17.39 -32.23
N TYR A 28 -33.77 18.52 -32.81
CA TYR A 28 -33.15 19.82 -32.58
C TYR A 28 -34.12 20.80 -31.91
N VAL A 29 -33.60 21.67 -31.07
CA VAL A 29 -34.38 22.69 -30.37
C VAL A 29 -33.69 24.05 -30.48
N ASP A 30 -34.44 25.07 -30.89
CA ASP A 30 -33.97 26.46 -30.93
C ASP A 30 -35.14 27.40 -30.60
N ASP A 31 -34.98 28.25 -29.58
CA ASP A 31 -36.00 29.22 -29.16
C ASP A 31 -36.36 30.21 -30.28
N ASN A 32 -35.44 30.48 -31.21
CA ASN A 32 -35.68 31.33 -32.38
C ASN A 32 -36.65 30.73 -33.40
N TRP A 33 -36.97 29.44 -33.30
CA TRP A 33 -37.95 28.78 -34.17
C TRP A 33 -39.40 28.98 -33.70
N ALA A 34 -39.63 29.74 -32.63
CA ALA A 34 -40.98 30.10 -32.19
C ALA A 34 -41.77 30.77 -33.32
N GLY A 35 -42.94 30.20 -33.66
CA GLY A 35 -43.81 30.70 -34.74
C GLY A 35 -43.53 30.10 -36.13
N THR A 36 -42.56 29.19 -36.25
CA THR A 36 -42.34 28.41 -37.49
C THR A 36 -43.54 27.52 -37.79
N SER A 37 -43.95 27.45 -39.06
CA SER A 37 -45.08 26.61 -39.48
C SER A 37 -44.71 25.13 -39.47
N PHE A 38 -45.66 24.26 -39.08
CA PHE A 38 -45.47 22.81 -39.12
C PHE A 38 -45.00 22.32 -40.49
N GLY A 39 -43.97 21.48 -40.51
CA GLY A 39 -43.36 20.89 -41.69
C GLY A 39 -42.42 21.82 -42.47
N ALA A 40 -42.25 23.08 -42.06
CA ALA A 40 -41.25 23.96 -42.66
C ALA A 40 -39.85 23.60 -42.17
N ASP A 41 -38.87 23.74 -43.04
CA ASP A 41 -37.45 23.62 -42.72
C ASP A 41 -37.01 24.89 -41.94
N PRO A 42 -36.65 24.77 -40.64
CA PRO A 42 -36.40 25.93 -39.80
C PRO A 42 -34.96 26.48 -39.89
N ASP A 43 -33.99 25.70 -40.42
CA ASP A 43 -32.57 26.07 -40.46
C ASP A 43 -31.95 26.02 -41.88
N GLY A 44 -32.72 25.58 -42.86
CA GLY A 44 -32.36 25.56 -44.27
C GLY A 44 -31.40 24.42 -44.60
N ALA A 45 -30.12 24.74 -44.79
CA ALA A 45 -29.12 23.72 -45.12
C ALA A 45 -28.61 22.95 -43.89
N GLY A 46 -29.18 23.20 -42.72
CA GLY A 46 -28.79 22.57 -41.47
C GLY A 46 -29.44 21.20 -41.30
N PRO A 47 -29.21 20.57 -40.13
CA PRO A 47 -29.65 19.21 -39.90
C PRO A 47 -31.13 19.10 -39.47
N ALA A 48 -31.81 20.19 -39.13
CA ALA A 48 -33.24 20.19 -38.85
C ALA A 48 -34.03 20.34 -40.15
N THR A 49 -34.85 19.35 -40.51
CA THR A 49 -35.48 19.32 -41.84
C THR A 49 -36.97 19.67 -41.84
N ALA A 50 -37.66 19.50 -40.71
CA ALA A 50 -39.10 19.73 -40.61
C ALA A 50 -39.56 20.08 -39.18
N PHE A 51 -39.94 21.34 -39.00
CA PHE A 51 -40.47 21.86 -37.75
C PHE A 51 -41.73 21.13 -37.30
N GLY A 52 -41.76 20.68 -36.04
CA GLY A 52 -42.80 19.84 -35.46
C GLY A 52 -42.61 18.33 -35.68
N ILE A 53 -41.55 17.92 -36.40
CA ILE A 53 -41.19 16.51 -36.61
C ILE A 53 -39.82 16.21 -36.00
N ASP A 54 -38.76 16.86 -36.50
CA ASP A 54 -37.37 16.68 -36.03
C ASP A 54 -36.79 17.94 -35.37
N SER A 55 -37.58 19.01 -35.29
CA SER A 55 -37.16 20.32 -34.81
C SER A 55 -38.27 21.07 -34.09
N PHE A 56 -37.93 21.76 -33.00
CA PHE A 56 -38.89 22.34 -32.06
C PHE A 56 -38.42 23.67 -31.46
N ALA A 57 -39.36 24.51 -31.04
CA ALA A 57 -39.04 25.78 -30.38
C ALA A 57 -38.86 25.67 -28.86
N THR A 58 -39.27 24.55 -28.26
CA THR A 58 -39.17 24.31 -26.81
C THR A 58 -38.54 22.96 -26.53
N ILE A 59 -37.82 22.88 -25.41
CA ILE A 59 -37.17 21.66 -24.96
C ILE A 59 -38.21 20.60 -24.64
N GLN A 60 -39.34 20.96 -23.99
CA GLN A 60 -40.40 19.99 -23.70
C GLN A 60 -41.00 19.38 -24.98
N ALA A 61 -41.11 20.14 -26.07
CA ALA A 61 -41.61 19.59 -27.34
C ALA A 61 -40.59 18.62 -27.97
N GLY A 62 -39.30 18.97 -27.92
CA GLY A 62 -38.21 18.07 -28.32
C GLY A 62 -38.19 16.79 -27.49
N VAL A 63 -38.28 16.91 -26.16
CA VAL A 63 -38.45 15.77 -25.25
C VAL A 63 -39.67 14.97 -25.69
N ASN A 64 -40.85 15.54 -25.87
CA ASN A 64 -42.05 14.77 -26.23
C ASN A 64 -41.89 13.98 -27.54
N ALA A 65 -41.21 14.54 -28.55
CA ALA A 65 -41.09 13.96 -29.87
C ALA A 65 -39.97 12.91 -30.02
N VAL A 66 -38.83 13.10 -29.34
CA VAL A 66 -37.65 12.22 -29.50
C VAL A 66 -37.93 10.77 -29.05
N ASP A 67 -37.24 9.80 -29.64
CA ASP A 67 -37.32 8.42 -29.19
C ASP A 67 -36.76 8.21 -27.78
N ALA A 68 -37.28 7.20 -27.08
CA ALA A 68 -36.63 6.74 -25.86
C ALA A 68 -35.21 6.26 -26.17
N GLY A 69 -34.23 6.77 -25.43
CA GLY A 69 -32.80 6.61 -25.69
C GLY A 69 -32.23 7.56 -26.74
N GLY A 70 -33.06 8.38 -27.39
CA GLY A 70 -32.65 9.36 -28.39
C GLY A 70 -32.06 10.63 -27.78
N THR A 71 -31.65 11.55 -28.66
CA THR A 71 -30.94 12.78 -28.29
C THR A 71 -31.74 14.02 -28.67
N VAL A 72 -31.81 14.99 -27.75
CA VAL A 72 -32.30 16.34 -27.98
C VAL A 72 -31.08 17.26 -27.95
N ARG A 73 -30.75 17.90 -29.08
CA ARG A 73 -29.73 18.95 -29.16
C ARG A 73 -30.41 20.31 -29.05
N VAL A 74 -29.98 21.10 -28.08
CA VAL A 74 -30.59 22.39 -27.79
C VAL A 74 -29.58 23.49 -28.11
N SER A 75 -29.95 24.38 -29.02
CA SER A 75 -29.15 25.57 -29.35
C SER A 75 -29.03 26.50 -28.14
N ALA A 76 -28.01 27.36 -28.17
CA ALA A 76 -27.88 28.46 -27.21
C ALA A 76 -29.10 29.38 -27.32
N GLY A 77 -29.62 29.82 -26.17
CA GLY A 77 -30.91 30.49 -26.09
C GLY A 77 -31.44 30.48 -24.65
N THR A 78 -32.56 31.16 -24.40
CA THR A 78 -33.20 31.17 -23.08
C THR A 78 -34.57 30.50 -23.15
N TYR A 79 -34.70 29.40 -22.44
CA TYR A 79 -35.89 28.56 -22.42
C TYR A 79 -36.62 28.69 -21.08
N SER A 80 -37.69 29.48 -21.07
CA SER A 80 -38.52 29.70 -19.87
C SER A 80 -39.66 28.70 -19.76
N GLU A 81 -39.30 27.47 -19.43
CA GLU A 81 -40.22 26.34 -19.28
C GLU A 81 -39.80 25.42 -18.13
N LEU A 82 -40.75 24.64 -17.62
CA LEU A 82 -40.49 23.48 -16.76
C LEU A 82 -40.39 22.25 -17.66
N VAL A 83 -39.19 21.70 -17.79
CA VAL A 83 -38.94 20.50 -18.60
C VAL A 83 -39.14 19.25 -17.76
N THR A 84 -40.23 18.52 -18.01
CA THR A 84 -40.48 17.20 -17.42
C THR A 84 -39.85 16.12 -18.29
N VAL A 85 -38.83 15.44 -17.76
CA VAL A 85 -38.10 14.36 -18.44
C VAL A 85 -38.61 13.01 -17.91
N ASN A 86 -39.65 12.50 -18.56
CA ASN A 86 -40.36 11.28 -18.19
C ASN A 86 -40.03 10.06 -19.07
N LYS A 87 -39.00 10.17 -19.91
CA LYS A 87 -38.40 9.07 -20.67
C LYS A 87 -36.89 9.21 -20.76
N SER A 88 -36.18 8.09 -20.88
CA SER A 88 -34.73 8.05 -21.07
C SER A 88 -34.37 8.80 -22.34
N VAL A 89 -33.49 9.80 -22.23
CA VAL A 89 -33.04 10.66 -23.33
C VAL A 89 -31.67 11.27 -23.00
N ASN A 90 -30.95 11.67 -24.02
CA ASN A 90 -29.79 12.55 -23.89
C ASN A 90 -30.21 13.99 -24.19
N LEU A 91 -30.15 14.87 -23.21
CA LEU A 91 -30.33 16.30 -23.36
C LEU A 91 -28.95 16.93 -23.44
N LEU A 92 -28.64 17.54 -24.58
CA LEU A 92 -27.35 18.17 -24.86
C LEU A 92 -27.59 19.66 -25.15
N GLY A 93 -27.15 20.52 -24.25
CA GLY A 93 -27.12 21.96 -24.43
C GLY A 93 -26.01 22.38 -25.39
N ALA A 94 -25.90 23.68 -25.65
CA ALA A 94 -24.93 24.28 -26.55
C ALA A 94 -23.48 23.91 -26.20
N GLU A 95 -23.22 23.67 -24.91
CA GLU A 95 -21.88 23.43 -24.36
C GLU A 95 -21.73 22.00 -23.82
N ALA A 96 -22.47 21.06 -24.41
CA ALA A 96 -22.36 19.65 -24.05
C ALA A 96 -20.93 19.13 -24.30
N GLY A 97 -20.37 18.46 -23.29
CA GLY A 97 -18.98 17.97 -23.31
C GLY A 97 -17.93 19.03 -23.00
N VAL A 98 -18.31 20.26 -22.64
CA VAL A 98 -17.40 21.35 -22.27
C VAL A 98 -17.50 21.62 -20.77
N ASP A 99 -16.38 21.47 -20.06
CA ASP A 99 -16.30 21.61 -18.59
C ASP A 99 -16.87 22.94 -18.09
N ALA A 100 -17.90 22.86 -17.22
CA ALA A 100 -18.59 24.04 -16.69
C ALA A 100 -17.75 24.90 -15.74
N ARG A 101 -16.73 24.32 -15.12
CA ARG A 101 -15.91 24.99 -14.10
C ARG A 101 -14.96 26.02 -14.71
N THR A 102 -14.58 25.80 -15.97
CA THR A 102 -13.57 26.62 -16.66
C THR A 102 -14.12 27.40 -17.86
N ARG A 103 -15.30 27.03 -18.40
CA ARG A 103 -15.87 27.71 -19.57
C ARG A 103 -16.44 29.09 -19.22
N THR A 104 -16.06 30.09 -20.02
CA THR A 104 -16.50 31.48 -19.86
C THR A 104 -16.66 32.15 -21.22
N GLY A 105 -17.64 33.07 -21.35
CA GLY A 105 -17.82 33.89 -22.55
C GLY A 105 -18.35 33.14 -23.79
N VAL A 106 -18.95 31.95 -23.59
CA VAL A 106 -19.54 31.12 -24.65
C VAL A 106 -21.08 31.25 -24.66
N PRO A 107 -21.75 31.01 -25.80
CA PRO A 107 -23.22 30.99 -25.87
C PRO A 107 -23.82 29.81 -25.07
N GLU A 108 -24.68 30.12 -24.11
CA GLU A 108 -25.28 29.11 -23.22
C GLU A 108 -26.70 28.68 -23.64
N THR A 109 -27.04 27.42 -23.40
CA THR A 109 -28.44 27.00 -23.29
C THR A 109 -28.91 27.24 -21.86
N ILE A 110 -29.66 28.32 -21.65
CA ILE A 110 -30.16 28.74 -20.34
C ILE A 110 -31.59 28.23 -20.16
N VAL A 111 -31.85 27.54 -19.05
CA VAL A 111 -33.20 27.13 -18.65
C VAL A 111 -33.49 27.72 -17.27
N ASP A 112 -34.49 28.62 -17.21
CA ASP A 112 -34.78 29.45 -16.03
C ASP A 112 -36.13 29.14 -15.36
N GLY A 113 -36.73 28.00 -15.73
CA GLY A 113 -38.02 27.54 -15.23
C GLY A 113 -39.22 28.33 -15.79
N ALA A 114 -40.42 27.78 -15.65
CA ALA A 114 -41.64 28.48 -16.00
C ALA A 114 -41.99 29.55 -14.95
N ILE A 115 -42.67 30.62 -15.37
CA ILE A 115 -43.25 31.59 -14.44
C ILE A 115 -44.48 30.98 -13.78
N ASN A 116 -44.47 30.88 -12.44
CA ASN A 116 -45.63 30.53 -11.63
C ASN A 116 -45.94 31.66 -10.63
N GLY A 117 -46.90 32.52 -10.98
CA GLY A 117 -47.18 33.74 -10.22
C GLY A 117 -45.99 34.71 -10.26
N VAL A 118 -45.39 34.99 -9.10
CA VAL A 118 -44.19 35.83 -8.98
C VAL A 118 -42.89 35.01 -8.91
N ASN A 119 -43.00 33.68 -8.93
CA ASN A 119 -41.88 32.76 -8.77
C ASN A 119 -41.53 32.09 -10.10
N ARG A 120 -40.37 31.44 -10.13
CA ARG A 120 -39.90 30.53 -11.17
C ARG A 120 -39.86 29.11 -10.64
N THR A 121 -40.41 28.18 -11.42
CA THR A 121 -40.34 26.74 -11.13
C THR A 121 -38.93 26.19 -11.30
N THR A 122 -38.74 24.90 -11.02
CA THR A 122 -37.59 24.10 -11.49
C THR A 122 -37.41 24.18 -13.00
N ALA A 123 -36.16 24.09 -13.47
CA ALA A 123 -35.82 23.99 -14.89
C ALA A 123 -36.05 22.56 -15.41
N PHE A 124 -35.43 21.56 -14.78
CA PHE A 124 -35.56 20.15 -15.17
C PHE A 124 -36.13 19.28 -14.04
N TYR A 125 -37.23 18.58 -14.32
CA TYR A 125 -37.78 17.54 -13.46
C TYR A 125 -37.59 16.16 -14.10
N ILE A 126 -36.59 15.43 -13.62
CA ILE A 126 -36.19 14.11 -14.14
C ILE A 126 -36.90 13.02 -13.35
N THR A 127 -37.75 12.26 -14.04
CA THR A 127 -38.52 11.14 -13.47
C THR A 127 -38.23 9.81 -14.17
N ALA A 128 -37.40 9.83 -15.22
CA ALA A 128 -36.97 8.65 -15.94
C ALA A 128 -35.54 8.24 -15.59
N ASN A 129 -35.27 6.95 -15.79
CA ASN A 129 -33.93 6.38 -15.72
C ASN A 129 -33.11 6.71 -16.97
N ASN A 130 -31.80 6.55 -16.87
CA ASN A 130 -30.87 6.63 -18.01
C ASN A 130 -31.02 7.95 -18.79
N VAL A 131 -31.01 9.07 -18.05
CA VAL A 131 -31.08 10.42 -18.62
C VAL A 131 -29.70 11.06 -18.55
N VAL A 132 -29.25 11.66 -19.64
CA VAL A 132 -28.06 12.53 -19.63
C VAL A 132 -28.51 13.97 -19.76
N LEU A 133 -28.00 14.85 -18.89
CA LEU A 133 -28.16 16.30 -18.94
C LEU A 133 -26.76 16.93 -18.99
N ASP A 134 -26.39 17.45 -20.15
CA ASP A 134 -25.02 17.88 -20.45
C ASP A 134 -24.99 19.29 -21.04
N GLY A 135 -24.22 20.22 -20.45
CA GLY A 135 -23.91 21.51 -21.07
C GLY A 135 -24.97 22.60 -20.94
N PHE A 136 -25.81 22.59 -19.90
CA PHE A 136 -26.83 23.60 -19.65
C PHE A 136 -26.43 24.59 -18.56
N THR A 137 -27.04 25.79 -18.61
CA THR A 137 -27.12 26.68 -17.46
C THR A 137 -28.53 26.60 -16.86
N CYS A 138 -28.65 26.14 -15.60
CA CYS A 138 -29.92 26.00 -14.88
C CYS A 138 -30.00 27.02 -13.74
N ARG A 139 -30.95 27.97 -13.80
CA ARG A 139 -30.96 29.11 -12.87
C ARG A 139 -32.32 29.69 -12.51
N ASP A 140 -32.30 30.61 -11.56
CA ASP A 140 -33.40 31.50 -11.16
C ASP A 140 -34.62 30.82 -10.52
N GLN A 141 -34.55 29.53 -10.17
CA GLN A 141 -35.65 28.86 -9.47
C GLN A 141 -35.90 29.52 -8.10
N THR A 142 -37.16 29.86 -7.84
CA THR A 142 -37.63 30.59 -6.64
C THR A 142 -38.92 30.03 -6.04
N ASP A 143 -39.63 29.13 -6.73
CA ASP A 143 -40.88 28.54 -6.25
C ASP A 143 -40.63 27.38 -5.26
N PRO A 144 -40.90 27.55 -3.95
CA PRO A 144 -40.69 26.48 -2.97
C PRO A 144 -41.72 25.34 -3.07
N ASN A 145 -42.82 25.55 -3.81
CA ASN A 145 -43.90 24.57 -3.95
C ASN A 145 -43.89 23.87 -5.31
N GLN A 146 -43.17 24.41 -6.30
CA GLN A 146 -43.02 23.81 -7.63
C GLN A 146 -41.57 23.41 -7.86
N PHE A 147 -41.19 22.42 -7.05
CA PHE A 147 -39.97 21.61 -7.08
C PHE A 147 -38.66 22.26 -6.61
N ASN A 148 -38.68 23.36 -5.83
CA ASN A 148 -37.67 23.86 -4.85
C ASN A 148 -36.15 23.78 -5.17
N ALA A 149 -35.77 23.43 -6.39
CA ALA A 149 -34.40 23.27 -6.87
C ALA A 149 -34.32 23.57 -8.37
N GLY A 150 -33.16 23.98 -8.87
CA GLY A 150 -32.93 24.21 -10.30
C GLY A 150 -33.14 22.93 -11.12
N ILE A 151 -32.66 21.80 -10.60
CA ILE A 151 -32.84 20.46 -11.18
C ILE A 151 -33.38 19.54 -10.09
N VAL A 152 -34.37 18.71 -10.42
CA VAL A 152 -34.88 17.66 -9.53
C VAL A 152 -34.73 16.30 -10.18
N MET A 153 -33.96 15.44 -9.54
CA MET A 153 -33.93 14.00 -9.79
C MET A 153 -34.91 13.33 -8.83
N ALA A 154 -35.94 12.67 -9.35
CA ALA A 154 -36.89 11.96 -8.50
C ALA A 154 -36.21 10.77 -7.80
N ASN A 155 -36.63 10.48 -6.56
CA ASN A 155 -36.02 9.44 -5.70
C ASN A 155 -36.03 8.04 -6.31
N ASN A 156 -36.88 7.75 -7.29
CA ASN A 156 -36.99 6.45 -7.95
C ASN A 156 -36.16 6.33 -9.24
N THR A 157 -35.32 7.31 -9.56
CA THR A 157 -34.50 7.31 -10.78
C THR A 157 -33.15 6.59 -10.60
N SER A 158 -32.59 6.07 -11.69
CA SER A 158 -31.26 5.45 -11.74
C SER A 158 -30.63 5.66 -13.13
N GLY A 159 -29.30 5.68 -13.21
CA GLY A 159 -28.57 5.90 -14.45
C GLY A 159 -28.62 7.36 -14.93
N VAL A 160 -28.97 8.31 -14.06
CA VAL A 160 -29.01 9.73 -14.42
C VAL A 160 -27.59 10.29 -14.39
N THR A 161 -27.17 11.00 -15.43
CA THR A 161 -25.91 11.74 -15.48
C THR A 161 -26.20 13.23 -15.67
N VAL A 162 -25.80 14.04 -14.69
CA VAL A 162 -25.82 15.50 -14.78
C VAL A 162 -24.37 15.97 -14.88
N ARG A 163 -23.96 16.47 -16.03
CA ARG A 163 -22.56 16.86 -16.26
C ARG A 163 -22.36 18.18 -16.99
N ASN A 164 -21.22 18.83 -16.77
CA ASN A 164 -20.85 20.06 -17.49
C ASN A 164 -21.92 21.16 -17.42
N ASN A 165 -22.71 21.22 -16.35
CA ASN A 165 -23.75 22.23 -16.18
C ASN A 165 -23.29 23.35 -15.25
N ILE A 166 -23.74 24.56 -15.53
CA ILE A 166 -23.67 25.70 -14.61
C ILE A 166 -25.01 25.76 -13.86
N ILE A 167 -24.97 25.65 -12.53
CA ILE A 167 -26.15 25.56 -11.67
C ILE A 167 -26.07 26.69 -10.66
N THR A 168 -26.85 27.75 -10.88
CA THR A 168 -26.66 29.02 -10.19
C THR A 168 -27.96 29.72 -9.85
N ASN A 169 -27.97 30.53 -8.79
CA ASN A 169 -29.09 31.40 -8.44
C ASN A 169 -30.44 30.65 -8.31
N ASN A 170 -30.44 29.44 -7.74
CA ASN A 170 -31.65 28.68 -7.38
C ASN A 170 -31.85 28.68 -5.86
N VAL A 171 -32.97 28.13 -5.36
CA VAL A 171 -33.12 27.85 -3.92
C VAL A 171 -32.16 26.72 -3.54
N ILE A 172 -32.29 25.59 -4.22
CA ILE A 172 -31.33 24.48 -4.20
C ILE A 172 -30.81 24.30 -5.63
N GLY A 173 -29.54 23.95 -5.81
CA GLY A 173 -29.02 23.62 -7.15
C GLY A 173 -29.68 22.36 -7.72
N ILE A 174 -29.41 21.20 -7.10
CA ILE A 174 -29.99 19.90 -7.44
C ILE A 174 -30.63 19.26 -6.20
N TYR A 175 -31.89 18.81 -6.33
CA TYR A 175 -32.43 17.76 -5.47
C TYR A 175 -32.02 16.39 -6.05
N ALA A 176 -31.04 15.74 -5.43
CA ALA A 176 -30.33 14.58 -5.98
C ALA A 176 -30.90 13.24 -5.46
N GLY A 177 -32.13 12.92 -5.83
CA GLY A 177 -32.72 11.61 -5.56
C GLY A 177 -32.18 10.51 -6.49
N SER A 178 -31.88 9.32 -5.94
CA SER A 178 -31.50 8.16 -6.75
C SER A 178 -31.80 6.81 -6.06
N ASN A 179 -32.28 5.83 -6.82
CA ASN A 179 -32.51 4.45 -6.40
C ASN A 179 -31.57 3.46 -7.11
N GLY A 180 -30.47 3.96 -7.64
CA GLY A 180 -29.42 3.19 -8.29
C GLY A 180 -28.36 4.11 -8.90
N PRO A 181 -27.25 3.55 -9.42
CA PRO A 181 -26.06 4.31 -9.77
C PRO A 181 -26.37 5.52 -10.64
N SER A 182 -25.95 6.71 -10.21
CA SER A 182 -26.17 7.99 -10.90
C SER A 182 -24.96 8.90 -10.68
N LEU A 183 -24.72 9.83 -11.60
CA LEU A 183 -23.48 10.62 -11.66
C LEU A 183 -23.78 12.12 -11.76
N ILE A 184 -23.16 12.91 -10.88
CA ILE A 184 -23.13 14.36 -10.93
C ILE A 184 -21.66 14.75 -11.09
N GLN A 185 -21.25 15.21 -12.28
CA GLN A 185 -19.84 15.39 -12.61
C GLN A 185 -19.50 16.67 -13.38
N ASP A 186 -18.33 17.27 -13.12
CA ASP A 186 -17.82 18.42 -13.90
C ASP A 186 -18.80 19.62 -13.94
N ASN A 187 -19.67 19.74 -12.95
CA ASN A 187 -20.61 20.86 -12.85
C ASN A 187 -20.00 21.99 -12.03
N LEU A 188 -20.44 23.21 -12.33
CA LEU A 188 -20.18 24.40 -11.53
C LEU A 188 -21.46 24.76 -10.76
N PHE A 189 -21.41 24.65 -9.43
CA PHE A 189 -22.42 25.16 -8.52
C PHE A 189 -21.99 26.53 -8.01
N ASP A 190 -22.71 27.58 -8.43
CA ASP A 190 -22.31 28.95 -8.13
C ASP A 190 -23.48 29.72 -7.48
N GLY A 191 -23.43 29.92 -6.16
CA GLY A 191 -24.35 30.82 -5.45
C GLY A 191 -25.83 30.49 -5.60
N ASN A 192 -26.24 29.28 -5.20
CA ASN A 192 -27.66 28.89 -5.14
C ASN A 192 -28.32 29.40 -3.84
N ASN A 193 -28.45 30.74 -3.73
CA ASN A 193 -28.83 31.43 -2.49
C ASN A 193 -30.26 32.02 -2.52
N ASN A 194 -31.16 31.55 -3.38
CA ASN A 194 -32.53 32.04 -3.30
C ASN A 194 -33.19 31.58 -1.99
N PRO A 195 -34.01 32.44 -1.34
CA PRO A 195 -34.70 32.07 -0.11
C PRO A 195 -35.67 30.91 -0.31
N GLY A 196 -35.59 29.90 0.57
CA GLY A 196 -36.54 28.79 0.61
C GLY A 196 -36.09 27.68 1.56
N PRO A 197 -36.90 26.63 1.75
CA PRO A 197 -36.51 25.45 2.53
C PRO A 197 -35.20 24.85 2.00
N ALA A 198 -34.24 24.62 2.90
CA ALA A 198 -32.87 24.21 2.56
C ALA A 198 -32.15 25.09 1.52
N GLY A 199 -32.62 26.33 1.34
CA GLY A 199 -32.02 27.31 0.44
C GLY A 199 -30.55 27.57 0.78
N GLY A 200 -29.71 27.77 -0.23
CA GLY A 200 -28.26 27.86 -0.07
C GLY A 200 -27.51 26.59 -0.46
N ALA A 201 -28.18 25.45 -0.58
CA ALA A 201 -27.53 24.19 -0.96
C ALA A 201 -27.31 24.11 -2.49
N GLY A 202 -26.12 23.69 -2.91
CA GLY A 202 -25.86 23.26 -4.28
C GLY A 202 -26.44 21.88 -4.54
N ILE A 203 -26.19 20.94 -3.64
CA ILE A 203 -26.83 19.61 -3.65
C ILE A 203 -27.59 19.39 -2.35
N TYR A 204 -28.82 18.94 -2.46
CA TYR A 204 -29.63 18.43 -1.36
C TYR A 204 -30.17 17.04 -1.73
N SER A 205 -30.10 16.07 -0.81
CA SER A 205 -30.72 14.77 -0.99
C SER A 205 -31.29 14.24 0.32
N GLU A 206 -32.24 13.31 0.22
CA GLU A 206 -32.89 12.61 1.34
C GLU A 206 -32.80 11.08 1.22
N ASN A 207 -32.49 10.58 0.01
CA ASN A 207 -32.31 9.17 -0.28
C ASN A 207 -31.47 8.96 -1.54
N THR A 208 -30.41 8.15 -1.46
CA THR A 208 -29.57 7.77 -2.59
C THR A 208 -29.13 6.31 -2.53
N ASN A 209 -28.91 5.71 -3.70
CA ASN A 209 -28.29 4.40 -3.82
C ASN A 209 -27.30 4.42 -4.99
N GLY A 210 -26.00 4.37 -4.70
CA GLY A 210 -24.94 4.41 -5.71
C GLY A 210 -24.72 5.79 -6.34
N LEU A 211 -25.08 6.88 -5.66
CA LEU A 211 -24.81 8.23 -6.18
C LEU A 211 -23.31 8.50 -6.16
N THR A 212 -22.78 8.99 -7.29
CA THR A 212 -21.42 9.52 -7.40
C THR A 212 -21.48 11.02 -7.69
N VAL A 213 -20.87 11.82 -6.83
CA VAL A 213 -20.66 13.26 -7.00
C VAL A 213 -19.16 13.47 -7.17
N ASP A 214 -18.74 13.69 -8.41
CA ASP A 214 -17.33 13.67 -8.80
C ASP A 214 -16.90 14.95 -9.49
N ASN A 215 -15.72 15.48 -9.15
CA ASN A 215 -15.09 16.53 -9.94
C ASN A 215 -15.95 17.80 -10.14
N ASN A 216 -16.78 18.19 -9.16
CA ASN A 216 -17.59 19.41 -9.24
C ASN A 216 -16.90 20.57 -8.49
N GLU A 217 -17.21 21.80 -8.88
CA GLU A 217 -16.83 23.02 -8.15
C GLU A 217 -18.07 23.60 -7.45
N PHE A 218 -17.95 23.95 -6.18
CA PHE A 218 -18.97 24.66 -5.42
C PHE A 218 -18.40 25.95 -4.86
N ARG A 219 -19.03 27.08 -5.20
CA ARG A 219 -18.60 28.39 -4.71
C ARG A 219 -19.75 29.36 -4.46
N ASN A 220 -19.46 30.37 -3.65
CA ASN A 220 -20.37 31.48 -3.34
C ASN A 220 -21.70 31.06 -2.68
N HIS A 221 -21.77 29.89 -2.05
CA HIS A 221 -22.93 29.49 -1.23
C HIS A 221 -22.86 30.17 0.14
N THR A 222 -23.72 31.14 0.39
CA THR A 222 -23.61 32.04 1.55
C THR A 222 -24.69 31.86 2.61
N LEU A 223 -25.73 31.07 2.33
CA LEU A 223 -26.87 30.89 3.24
C LEU A 223 -26.88 29.56 4.01
N ASN A 224 -26.21 28.53 3.49
CA ASN A 224 -26.25 27.16 4.03
C ASN A 224 -25.02 26.35 3.58
N ASN A 225 -24.93 25.09 4.00
CA ASN A 225 -23.96 24.14 3.47
C ASN A 225 -24.16 23.94 1.95
N PRO A 226 -23.12 24.06 1.11
CA PRO A 226 -23.19 23.82 -0.33
C PRO A 226 -23.60 22.38 -0.68
N VAL A 227 -23.34 21.41 0.20
CA VAL A 227 -23.74 20.01 0.01
C VAL A 227 -24.38 19.48 1.28
N ILE A 228 -25.60 18.96 1.15
CA ILE A 228 -26.38 18.38 2.23
C ILE A 228 -26.90 17.01 1.81
N PHE A 229 -26.41 15.98 2.45
CA PHE A 229 -26.99 14.64 2.45
C PHE A 229 -27.87 14.53 3.70
N ALA A 230 -29.12 14.94 3.59
CA ALA A 230 -30.10 14.82 4.67
C ALA A 230 -30.64 13.38 4.72
N ALA A 231 -31.19 12.96 5.84
CA ALA A 231 -31.67 11.59 5.99
C ALA A 231 -33.14 11.54 6.38
N THR A 232 -33.86 10.60 5.74
CA THR A 232 -35.19 10.15 6.20
C THR A 232 -35.08 9.05 7.28
N GLY A 233 -33.88 8.51 7.49
CA GLY A 233 -33.53 7.52 8.50
C GLY A 233 -32.11 6.95 8.25
N PRO A 234 -31.63 6.01 9.09
CA PRO A 234 -30.36 5.32 8.87
C PRO A 234 -30.32 4.60 7.52
N GLY A 235 -29.18 4.65 6.83
CA GLY A 235 -29.02 4.02 5.52
C GLY A 235 -29.88 4.66 4.41
N ALA A 236 -30.30 5.91 4.59
CA ALA A 236 -30.97 6.68 3.55
C ALA A 236 -30.07 6.86 2.32
N HIS A 237 -28.75 6.94 2.52
CA HIS A 237 -27.76 6.96 1.46
C HIS A 237 -26.95 5.67 1.49
N THR A 238 -26.88 4.96 0.38
CA THR A 238 -26.12 3.71 0.26
C THR A 238 -25.11 3.81 -0.87
N ASN A 239 -23.88 3.32 -0.64
CA ASN A 239 -22.79 3.34 -1.63
C ASN A 239 -22.55 4.74 -2.23
N LEU A 240 -22.47 5.76 -1.39
CA LEU A 240 -22.26 7.15 -1.82
C LEU A 240 -20.78 7.41 -2.11
N THR A 241 -20.46 7.95 -3.28
CA THR A 241 -19.11 8.42 -3.60
C THR A 241 -19.13 9.94 -3.76
N PHE A 242 -18.30 10.63 -2.99
CA PHE A 242 -18.06 12.07 -3.06
C PHE A 242 -16.57 12.30 -3.30
N SER A 243 -16.18 12.53 -4.55
CA SER A 243 -14.77 12.51 -4.97
C SER A 243 -14.33 13.73 -5.79
N ASN A 244 -13.07 14.13 -5.67
CA ASN A 244 -12.45 15.14 -6.53
C ASN A 244 -13.17 16.50 -6.54
N ASN A 245 -14.02 16.80 -5.55
CA ASN A 245 -14.79 18.05 -5.54
C ASN A 245 -13.99 19.18 -4.92
N PHE A 246 -14.15 20.38 -5.46
CA PHE A 246 -13.53 21.61 -4.96
C PHE A 246 -14.60 22.55 -4.40
N LEU A 247 -14.59 22.73 -3.08
CA LEU A 247 -15.53 23.56 -2.35
C LEU A 247 -14.75 24.74 -1.77
N HIS A 248 -15.04 25.97 -2.21
CA HIS A 248 -14.38 27.18 -1.72
C HIS A 248 -15.34 28.37 -1.71
N ASP A 249 -15.01 29.45 -0.99
CA ASP A 249 -15.85 30.66 -0.90
C ASP A 249 -17.31 30.39 -0.46
N ASN A 250 -17.51 29.32 0.33
CA ASN A 250 -18.79 28.92 0.89
C ASN A 250 -18.84 29.18 2.40
N VAL A 251 -20.01 29.55 2.92
CA VAL A 251 -20.20 29.82 4.36
C VAL A 251 -19.95 28.58 5.24
N ALA A 252 -20.13 27.38 4.69
CA ALA A 252 -19.91 26.10 5.33
C ALA A 252 -19.45 25.02 4.32
N GLY A 253 -19.08 23.84 4.79
CA GLY A 253 -18.69 22.70 3.96
C GLY A 253 -19.82 21.67 3.76
N VAL A 254 -19.51 20.39 3.87
CA VAL A 254 -20.46 19.28 3.66
C VAL A 254 -21.13 18.88 4.97
N PHE A 255 -22.45 18.64 4.91
CA PHE A 255 -23.21 18.05 6.01
C PHE A 255 -23.88 16.75 5.56
N ALA A 256 -23.60 15.65 6.25
CA ALA A 256 -24.09 14.32 5.90
C ALA A 256 -24.76 13.62 7.10
N LEU A 257 -25.78 12.81 6.78
CA LEU A 257 -26.53 11.97 7.70
C LEU A 257 -26.87 10.64 7.04
N GLY A 258 -26.93 9.56 7.81
CA GLY A 258 -27.55 8.31 7.40
C GLY A 258 -26.89 7.59 6.23
N ILE A 259 -25.59 7.75 6.02
CA ILE A 259 -24.83 7.03 5.00
C ILE A 259 -24.54 5.59 5.46
N SER A 260 -24.69 4.61 4.56
CA SER A 260 -24.27 3.23 4.75
C SER A 260 -23.42 2.78 3.55
N GLY A 261 -22.11 2.69 3.75
CA GLY A 261 -21.16 2.55 2.66
C GLY A 261 -20.93 3.90 1.97
N GLY A 262 -19.78 4.52 2.20
CA GLY A 262 -19.44 5.82 1.61
C GLY A 262 -17.95 6.01 1.35
N GLN A 263 -17.62 6.79 0.34
CA GLN A 263 -16.25 7.22 0.04
C GLN A 263 -16.22 8.73 -0.13
N PHE A 264 -15.52 9.42 0.76
CA PHE A 264 -15.22 10.84 0.65
C PHE A 264 -13.74 10.97 0.34
N ARG A 265 -13.38 11.13 -0.94
CA ARG A 265 -11.98 11.05 -1.34
C ARG A 265 -11.49 12.17 -2.23
N SER A 266 -10.25 12.61 -2.06
CA SER A 266 -9.62 13.59 -2.96
C SER A 266 -10.40 14.91 -3.09
N ASN A 267 -11.13 15.33 -2.05
CA ASN A 267 -11.84 16.61 -2.07
C ASN A 267 -11.02 17.70 -1.40
N THR A 268 -11.12 18.93 -1.91
CA THR A 268 -10.63 20.13 -1.21
C THR A 268 -11.82 20.90 -0.69
N ILE A 269 -11.95 21.04 0.63
CA ILE A 269 -13.10 21.70 1.26
C ILE A 269 -12.63 22.85 2.14
N LYS A 270 -12.84 24.08 1.65
CA LYS A 270 -12.47 25.33 2.32
C LYS A 270 -13.71 26.20 2.54
N THR A 271 -13.90 26.60 3.79
CA THR A 271 -14.97 27.54 4.16
C THR A 271 -14.45 28.98 4.12
N THR A 272 -15.34 29.94 3.84
CA THR A 272 -15.00 31.36 3.78
C THR A 272 -14.40 31.82 5.11
N GLY A 273 -13.15 32.27 5.05
CA GLY A 273 -12.38 32.69 6.22
C GLY A 273 -12.10 31.58 7.25
N GLY A 274 -12.28 30.31 6.88
CA GLY A 274 -12.12 29.18 7.81
C GLY A 274 -13.13 29.21 8.97
N ALA A 275 -14.31 29.83 8.77
CA ALA A 275 -15.24 30.12 9.85
C ALA A 275 -16.19 28.97 10.20
N ALA A 276 -16.18 27.87 9.44
CA ALA A 276 -17.11 26.75 9.62
C ALA A 276 -16.43 25.38 9.45
N THR A 277 -17.20 24.31 9.64
CA THR A 277 -16.74 22.93 9.48
C THR A 277 -16.62 22.54 8.01
N ALA A 278 -15.54 21.82 7.66
CA ALA A 278 -15.32 21.29 6.32
C ALA A 278 -16.23 20.08 6.03
N LEU A 279 -16.17 19.03 6.85
CA LEU A 279 -16.97 17.81 6.67
C LEU A 279 -17.64 17.42 7.99
N THR A 280 -18.96 17.23 7.98
CA THR A 280 -19.72 16.76 9.14
C THR A 280 -20.43 15.45 8.82
N PHE A 281 -20.21 14.44 9.67
CA PHE A 281 -21.08 13.27 9.85
C PHE A 281 -21.94 13.50 11.08
N GLY A 282 -23.23 13.71 10.85
CA GLY A 282 -24.15 14.24 11.84
C GLY A 282 -25.04 13.21 12.51
N GLY A 283 -24.92 11.93 12.15
CA GLY A 283 -25.66 10.83 12.74
C GLY A 283 -26.08 9.77 11.72
N GLY A 284 -25.97 8.50 12.10
CA GLY A 284 -26.39 7.34 11.33
C GLY A 284 -25.43 6.96 10.19
N ASP A 285 -24.25 7.55 10.17
CA ASP A 285 -23.22 7.35 9.15
C ASP A 285 -22.34 6.14 9.49
N THR A 286 -22.22 5.17 8.57
CA THR A 286 -21.47 3.93 8.80
C THR A 286 -20.79 3.35 7.56
N GLY A 287 -19.60 2.77 7.76
CA GLY A 287 -18.81 2.16 6.67
C GLY A 287 -18.32 3.21 5.70
N ILE A 288 -17.60 4.21 6.20
CA ILE A 288 -17.15 5.36 5.41
C ILE A 288 -15.64 5.45 5.42
N ASP A 289 -15.07 5.59 4.22
CA ASP A 289 -13.66 5.89 4.02
C ASP A 289 -13.50 7.37 3.66
N VAL A 290 -12.70 8.09 4.44
CA VAL A 290 -12.34 9.50 4.22
C VAL A 290 -10.87 9.56 3.83
N GLU A 291 -10.57 9.69 2.54
CA GLU A 291 -9.20 9.51 2.04
C GLU A 291 -8.69 10.68 1.22
N PHE A 292 -7.43 11.08 1.39
CA PHE A 292 -6.79 12.06 0.49
C PHE A 292 -7.51 13.41 0.39
N ASN A 293 -8.27 13.84 1.41
CA ASN A 293 -8.96 15.13 1.38
C ASN A 293 -8.09 16.24 1.99
N ASP A 294 -8.18 17.44 1.43
CA ASP A 294 -7.69 18.65 2.08
C ASP A 294 -8.85 19.32 2.84
N LEU A 295 -8.84 19.12 4.17
CA LEU A 295 -9.82 19.66 5.11
C LEU A 295 -9.19 20.73 6.03
N SER A 296 -7.97 21.17 5.71
CA SER A 296 -7.18 22.09 6.53
C SER A 296 -7.71 23.53 6.51
N GLY A 297 -7.33 24.34 7.49
CA GLY A 297 -7.61 25.78 7.52
C GLY A 297 -9.06 26.15 7.82
N ASN A 298 -9.89 25.20 8.24
CA ASN A 298 -11.29 25.41 8.60
C ASN A 298 -11.48 25.68 10.10
N LEU A 299 -12.71 25.92 10.56
CA LEU A 299 -13.00 25.94 12.00
C LEU A 299 -12.75 24.54 12.55
N LYS A 300 -13.26 23.55 11.81
CA LYS A 300 -13.10 22.11 12.06
C LYS A 300 -12.89 21.39 10.74
N GLY A 301 -11.96 20.46 10.66
CA GLY A 301 -11.80 19.59 9.49
C GLY A 301 -12.92 18.55 9.41
N LEU A 302 -12.75 17.42 10.07
CA LEU A 302 -13.74 16.34 10.16
C LEU A 302 -14.47 16.34 11.51
N ARG A 303 -15.75 16.67 11.50
CA ARG A 303 -16.61 16.61 12.69
C ARG A 303 -17.52 15.39 12.66
N ILE A 304 -17.42 14.57 13.70
CA ILE A 304 -18.34 13.45 13.96
C ILE A 304 -19.18 13.81 15.19
N ALA A 305 -20.49 13.86 15.03
CA ALA A 305 -21.43 14.12 16.10
C ALA A 305 -22.77 13.43 15.82
N ASP A 306 -23.60 13.25 16.85
CA ASP A 306 -24.99 12.86 16.68
C ASP A 306 -25.91 14.03 17.00
N PHE A 307 -26.49 14.65 15.97
CA PHE A 307 -27.42 15.77 16.12
C PHE A 307 -28.83 15.34 16.50
N GLY A 308 -29.09 14.05 16.76
CA GLY A 308 -30.35 13.53 17.29
C GLY A 308 -31.55 13.74 16.36
N PHE A 309 -31.29 13.78 15.05
CA PHE A 309 -32.36 13.83 14.05
C PHE A 309 -33.17 12.52 14.07
N ILE A 310 -34.43 12.57 13.62
CA ILE A 310 -35.40 11.49 13.84
C ILE A 310 -34.88 10.15 13.29
N GLY A 311 -34.67 9.18 14.20
CA GLY A 311 -34.35 7.80 13.86
C GLY A 311 -32.88 7.53 13.51
N VAL A 312 -32.00 8.53 13.47
CA VAL A 312 -30.56 8.30 13.25
C VAL A 312 -29.87 7.80 14.52
N ALA A 313 -28.91 6.89 14.35
CA ALA A 313 -28.14 6.26 15.42
C ALA A 313 -26.74 6.91 15.51
N PRO A 314 -25.89 6.58 16.51
CA PRO A 314 -24.49 7.00 16.49
C PRO A 314 -23.77 6.55 15.21
N ASN A 315 -22.78 7.34 14.79
CA ASN A 315 -21.91 7.01 13.66
C ASN A 315 -21.01 5.81 14.02
N SER A 316 -20.51 5.07 13.05
CA SER A 316 -19.65 3.90 13.31
C SER A 316 -18.81 3.51 12.10
N ASN A 317 -17.76 2.71 12.28
CA ASN A 317 -17.00 2.13 11.16
C ASN A 317 -16.57 3.20 10.13
N ILE A 318 -16.05 4.33 10.63
CA ILE A 318 -15.46 5.39 9.83
C ILE A 318 -13.95 5.24 9.91
N THR A 319 -13.29 5.28 8.76
CA THR A 319 -11.84 5.39 8.65
C THR A 319 -11.50 6.70 7.96
N ALA A 320 -10.42 7.34 8.38
CA ALA A 320 -9.89 8.51 7.71
C ALA A 320 -8.38 8.38 7.59
N HIS A 321 -7.85 8.30 6.38
CA HIS A 321 -6.41 8.17 6.12
C HIS A 321 -5.95 9.19 5.08
N TYR A 322 -4.69 9.62 5.19
CA TYR A 322 -4.03 10.49 4.21
C TYR A 322 -4.74 11.83 3.97
N ASN A 323 -5.46 12.37 4.95
CA ASN A 323 -6.08 13.69 4.86
C ASN A 323 -5.18 14.77 5.46
N ASP A 324 -5.41 16.02 5.08
CA ASP A 324 -4.86 17.19 5.76
C ASP A 324 -5.90 17.83 6.69
N PHE A 325 -5.63 17.79 7.99
CA PHE A 325 -6.42 18.43 9.05
C PHE A 325 -5.75 19.68 9.66
N SER A 326 -4.59 20.07 9.14
CA SER A 326 -3.77 21.16 9.67
C SER A 326 -4.50 22.49 9.72
N ASN A 327 -3.97 23.44 10.50
CA ASN A 327 -4.47 24.82 10.56
C ASN A 327 -5.95 24.98 10.93
N SER A 328 -6.59 23.94 11.50
CA SER A 328 -7.97 24.05 11.98
C SER A 328 -8.01 24.86 13.28
N SER A 329 -8.91 25.85 13.37
CA SER A 329 -8.91 26.80 14.50
C SER A 329 -9.58 26.28 15.78
N VAL A 330 -10.36 25.20 15.70
CA VAL A 330 -10.92 24.49 16.87
C VAL A 330 -10.34 23.08 16.99
N PHE A 331 -10.59 22.21 16.00
CA PHE A 331 -9.99 20.87 15.95
C PHE A 331 -9.86 20.36 14.52
N GLY A 332 -8.87 19.51 14.28
CA GLY A 332 -8.63 18.89 12.98
C GLY A 332 -9.68 17.82 12.67
N ALA A 333 -9.81 16.83 13.55
CA ALA A 333 -10.80 15.76 13.41
C ALA A 333 -11.22 15.21 14.77
N GLY A 334 -12.41 14.62 14.85
CA GLY A 334 -12.79 13.82 16.02
C GLY A 334 -14.28 13.79 16.34
N VAL A 335 -14.59 13.17 17.48
CA VAL A 335 -15.94 13.01 18.02
C VAL A 335 -16.24 14.15 18.98
N SER A 336 -17.25 14.95 18.67
CA SER A 336 -17.64 16.13 19.46
C SER A 336 -19.00 15.98 20.13
N ASN A 337 -19.16 16.63 21.28
CA ASN A 337 -20.41 16.69 22.05
C ASN A 337 -21.39 17.79 21.57
N GLU A 338 -21.14 18.38 20.40
CA GLU A 338 -21.93 19.47 19.83
C GLU A 338 -23.28 19.00 19.26
N GLY A 339 -23.53 17.69 19.30
CA GLY A 339 -24.78 17.04 18.93
C GLY A 339 -25.96 17.36 19.87
N SER A 340 -27.17 17.02 19.45
CA SER A 340 -28.34 17.26 20.29
C SER A 340 -28.43 16.18 21.38
N GLY A 341 -28.62 16.62 22.63
CA GLY A 341 -28.72 15.70 23.76
C GLY A 341 -27.39 15.27 24.42
N LEU A 342 -26.24 15.78 23.94
CA LEU A 342 -24.91 15.45 24.50
C LEU A 342 -24.65 13.93 24.59
N THR A 343 -25.18 13.16 23.64
CA THR A 343 -24.96 11.71 23.57
C THR A 343 -23.71 11.41 22.76
N ASN A 344 -23.08 10.26 23.02
CA ASN A 344 -21.91 9.87 22.25
C ASN A 344 -22.31 9.66 20.78
N GLY A 345 -21.75 10.49 19.90
CA GLY A 345 -22.03 10.48 18.47
C GLY A 345 -21.31 9.37 17.69
N TYR A 346 -20.57 8.49 18.37
CA TYR A 346 -19.82 7.42 17.73
C TYR A 346 -19.92 6.10 18.51
N THR A 347 -19.82 4.97 17.80
CA THR A 347 -19.72 3.64 18.41
C THR A 347 -18.69 2.77 17.68
N GLY A 348 -17.94 1.97 18.44
CA GLY A 348 -16.81 1.19 17.94
C GLY A 348 -15.49 1.98 17.96
N ALA A 349 -14.49 1.48 17.23
CA ALA A 349 -13.22 2.16 17.07
C ALA A 349 -13.27 3.15 15.89
N LEU A 350 -12.66 4.31 16.07
CA LEU A 350 -12.44 5.28 15.00
C LEU A 350 -10.97 5.22 14.58
N ASP A 351 -10.72 5.05 13.29
CA ASP A 351 -9.37 5.03 12.74
C ASP A 351 -9.07 6.36 12.03
N LEU A 352 -8.24 7.19 12.64
CA LEU A 352 -7.69 8.44 12.11
C LEU A 352 -6.17 8.34 11.88
N THR A 353 -5.65 7.14 11.62
CA THR A 353 -4.22 6.95 11.32
C THR A 353 -3.84 7.58 9.98
N ARG A 354 -2.55 7.81 9.77
CA ARG A 354 -1.94 8.29 8.53
C ARG A 354 -2.48 9.62 8.03
N ASN A 355 -2.94 10.51 8.92
CA ASN A 355 -3.33 11.87 8.55
C ASN A 355 -2.25 12.88 8.91
N TRP A 356 -2.25 14.01 8.19
CA TRP A 356 -1.41 15.15 8.51
C TRP A 356 -2.15 16.12 9.42
N TRP A 357 -1.54 16.41 10.56
CA TRP A 357 -2.12 17.29 11.58
C TRP A 357 -1.49 18.68 11.56
N GLY A 358 -0.60 19.00 10.61
CA GLY A 358 0.18 20.23 10.60
C GLY A 358 1.47 20.16 11.43
N SER A 359 1.79 18.99 11.99
CA SER A 359 3.01 18.76 12.76
C SER A 359 3.46 17.31 12.64
N VAL A 360 4.78 17.09 12.61
CA VAL A 360 5.41 15.77 12.60
C VAL A 360 5.16 14.96 13.87
N THR A 361 4.73 15.64 14.94
CA THR A 361 4.38 15.02 16.22
C THR A 361 2.92 14.56 16.29
N GLY A 362 2.16 14.69 15.19
CA GLY A 362 0.75 14.31 15.13
C GLY A 362 -0.19 15.27 15.87
N PRO A 363 -1.40 14.84 16.25
CA PRO A 363 -2.42 15.70 16.82
C PRO A 363 -2.09 16.14 18.25
N THR A 364 -2.59 17.31 18.65
CA THR A 364 -2.71 17.64 20.08
C THR A 364 -3.85 16.79 20.68
N ALA A 365 -3.53 15.84 21.56
CA ALA A 365 -4.50 14.94 22.19
C ALA A 365 -4.01 14.47 23.57
N ALA A 366 -4.93 14.08 24.46
CA ALA A 366 -4.57 13.50 25.76
C ALA A 366 -3.76 12.19 25.62
N GLY A 367 -4.07 11.40 24.59
CA GLY A 367 -3.34 10.18 24.23
C GLY A 367 -2.02 10.43 23.48
N ASN A 368 -1.67 11.68 23.17
CA ASN A 368 -0.44 12.05 22.47
C ASN A 368 0.35 13.14 23.22
N PRO A 369 0.94 12.85 24.39
CA PRO A 369 1.71 13.85 25.13
C PRO A 369 2.89 14.37 24.31
N GLY A 370 2.90 15.68 24.01
CA GLY A 370 3.92 16.32 23.17
C GLY A 370 3.49 16.57 21.72
N GLY A 371 2.32 16.05 21.30
CA GLY A 371 1.72 16.38 20.00
C GLY A 371 1.38 17.86 19.89
N THR A 372 1.75 18.48 18.78
CA THR A 372 1.60 19.94 18.54
C THR A 372 0.79 20.28 17.29
N GLY A 373 0.32 19.28 16.55
CA GLY A 373 -0.60 19.48 15.42
C GLY A 373 -2.00 19.90 15.88
N ALA A 374 -2.89 20.01 14.90
CA ALA A 374 -4.31 20.30 15.12
C ALA A 374 -4.91 19.36 16.18
N VAL A 375 -5.87 19.90 16.95
CA VAL A 375 -6.49 19.16 18.04
C VAL A 375 -7.25 17.96 17.50
N LEU A 376 -7.09 16.80 18.15
CA LEU A 376 -7.99 15.66 17.98
C LEU A 376 -9.07 15.74 19.05
N GLN A 377 -10.33 15.86 18.63
CA GLN A 377 -11.47 15.96 19.55
C GLN A 377 -11.96 14.57 19.99
N ASN A 378 -12.13 14.39 21.29
CA ASN A 378 -12.67 13.14 21.85
C ASN A 378 -13.46 13.42 23.14
N ASP A 379 -14.66 14.00 23.00
CA ASP A 379 -15.46 14.44 24.15
C ASP A 379 -16.02 13.30 25.00
N PHE A 380 -16.07 12.08 24.46
CA PHE A 380 -16.69 10.91 25.11
C PHE A 380 -15.69 9.82 25.52
N GLY A 381 -14.39 10.02 25.28
CA GLY A 381 -13.36 9.03 25.62
C GLY A 381 -13.40 7.78 24.74
N ASP A 382 -13.80 7.94 23.48
CA ASP A 382 -13.82 6.89 22.48
C ASP A 382 -12.43 6.33 22.19
N THR A 383 -12.38 5.09 21.70
CA THR A 383 -11.13 4.51 21.18
C THR A 383 -10.86 5.06 19.80
N ILE A 384 -9.91 5.99 19.71
CA ILE A 384 -9.50 6.63 18.45
C ILE A 384 -8.03 6.31 18.18
N ALA A 385 -7.75 5.60 17.09
CA ALA A 385 -6.40 5.38 16.60
C ALA A 385 -5.96 6.58 15.76
N PHE A 386 -4.75 7.09 15.98
CA PHE A 386 -4.18 8.21 15.20
C PHE A 386 -2.68 8.05 14.92
N HIS A 387 -2.06 6.98 15.42
CA HIS A 387 -0.72 6.55 15.06
C HIS A 387 -0.76 5.31 14.16
N PRO A 388 0.06 5.25 13.10
CA PRO A 388 1.04 6.27 12.72
C PRO A 388 0.36 7.56 12.23
N SER A 389 0.98 8.73 12.39
CA SER A 389 0.56 10.00 11.78
C SER A 389 1.50 10.36 10.63
N LEU A 390 1.06 11.17 9.66
CA LEU A 390 1.98 11.68 8.65
C LEU A 390 3.00 12.63 9.27
N VAL A 391 4.23 12.57 8.78
CA VAL A 391 5.37 13.38 9.25
C VAL A 391 5.86 14.35 8.17
N TYR A 392 5.03 14.59 7.16
CA TYR A 392 5.27 15.48 6.05
C TYR A 392 3.94 16.06 5.57
N SER A 393 3.98 17.23 4.92
CA SER A 393 2.82 17.79 4.25
C SER A 393 2.40 16.88 3.10
N PRO A 394 1.15 16.37 3.09
CA PRO A 394 0.72 15.33 2.16
C PRO A 394 0.45 15.82 0.75
N ASP A 395 0.35 17.14 0.54
CA ASP A 395 -0.07 17.70 -0.73
C ASP A 395 1.12 18.20 -1.58
N SER A 396 1.41 17.46 -2.64
CA SER A 396 2.46 17.78 -3.62
C SER A 396 1.95 18.50 -4.87
N ASP A 397 0.63 18.59 -5.09
CA ASP A 397 0.03 19.32 -6.21
C ASP A 397 -1.27 20.06 -5.80
N PRO A 398 -1.15 21.20 -5.07
CA PRO A 398 -2.31 21.94 -4.56
C PRO A 398 -3.24 22.53 -5.63
N ALA A 399 -2.91 22.38 -6.93
CA ALA A 399 -3.78 22.77 -8.02
C ALA A 399 -4.87 21.71 -8.29
N GLN A 400 -4.70 20.48 -7.82
CA GLN A 400 -5.70 19.42 -7.91
C GLN A 400 -6.54 19.35 -6.63
N PRO A 401 -7.84 18.98 -6.74
CA PRO A 401 -8.64 18.69 -5.55
C PRO A 401 -8.06 17.52 -4.73
N GLY A 402 -8.15 17.63 -3.40
CA GLY A 402 -7.57 16.69 -2.45
C GLY A 402 -6.07 16.87 -2.25
N VAL A 403 -5.47 15.94 -1.53
CA VAL A 403 -4.01 15.90 -1.34
C VAL A 403 -3.39 14.80 -2.20
N GLN A 404 -2.23 15.08 -2.79
CA GLN A 404 -1.47 14.11 -3.57
C GLN A 404 -0.15 13.80 -2.88
N LEU A 405 -0.01 12.58 -2.36
CA LEU A 405 1.18 12.18 -1.63
C LEU A 405 2.45 12.30 -2.51
N PRO A 406 3.55 12.85 -1.96
CA PRO A 406 4.82 12.90 -2.67
C PRO A 406 5.36 11.48 -2.94
N THR A 407 6.00 11.30 -4.10
CA THR A 407 6.69 10.04 -4.46
C THR A 407 7.99 9.85 -3.68
N THR A 408 8.59 10.93 -3.20
CA THR A 408 9.81 10.91 -2.39
C THR A 408 9.64 11.80 -1.17
N VAL A 409 9.89 11.23 0.01
CA VAL A 409 9.83 11.93 1.30
C VAL A 409 11.22 11.89 1.92
N THR A 410 11.74 13.04 2.35
CA THR A 410 12.98 13.10 3.13
C THR A 410 12.66 13.30 4.61
N ILE A 411 13.18 12.43 5.47
CA ILE A 411 13.05 12.52 6.93
C ILE A 411 14.43 12.65 7.55
N THR A 412 14.62 13.71 8.32
CA THR A 412 15.85 13.98 9.05
C THR A 412 15.62 13.71 10.53
N ALA A 413 16.58 13.09 11.21
CA ALA A 413 16.53 12.88 12.66
C ALA A 413 16.26 14.19 13.42
N GLY A 414 15.39 14.13 14.41
CA GLY A 414 14.87 15.26 15.17
C GLY A 414 15.41 15.35 16.60
N GLY A 415 16.04 14.28 17.10
CA GLY A 415 16.49 14.15 18.48
C GLY A 415 15.41 13.57 19.40
N ASP A 416 15.47 13.88 20.70
CA ASP A 416 14.60 13.30 21.74
C ASP A 416 13.95 14.39 22.60
N VAL A 417 12.96 15.09 22.03
CA VAL A 417 12.32 16.28 22.62
C VAL A 417 11.14 15.90 23.53
N SER A 418 10.33 14.91 23.13
CA SER A 418 9.17 14.45 23.89
C SER A 418 8.72 13.04 23.48
N ALA A 419 7.68 12.50 24.14
CA ALA A 419 7.10 11.21 23.77
C ALA A 419 6.53 11.18 22.33
N ALA A 420 6.04 12.31 21.83
CA ALA A 420 5.55 12.45 20.45
C ALA A 420 6.62 12.92 19.46
N ASP A 421 7.72 13.51 19.96
CA ASP A 421 8.81 14.11 19.18
C ASP A 421 10.14 13.47 19.57
N ASN A 422 10.36 12.27 19.07
CA ASN A 422 11.60 11.55 19.22
C ASN A 422 11.91 10.72 17.97
N ASP A 423 13.18 10.37 17.79
CA ASP A 423 13.67 9.69 16.59
C ASP A 423 12.98 8.34 16.29
N PHE A 424 12.59 7.57 17.32
CA PHE A 424 11.85 6.32 17.11
C PHE A 424 10.42 6.60 16.62
N THR A 425 9.67 7.44 17.33
CA THR A 425 8.28 7.79 16.97
C THR A 425 8.22 8.42 15.57
N LEU A 426 9.18 9.29 15.23
CA LEU A 426 9.31 9.89 13.90
C LEU A 426 9.46 8.83 12.82
N LEU A 427 10.38 7.88 13.00
CA LEU A 427 10.63 6.84 12.00
C LEU A 427 9.51 5.81 11.92
N GLN A 428 8.90 5.44 13.05
CA GLN A 428 7.72 4.57 13.09
C GLN A 428 6.54 5.22 12.36
N ASN A 429 6.32 6.52 12.55
CA ASN A 429 5.27 7.26 11.84
C ASN A 429 5.55 7.34 10.33
N ALA A 430 6.81 7.62 9.95
CA ALA A 430 7.23 7.70 8.54
C ALA A 430 7.04 6.36 7.81
N VAL A 431 7.58 5.28 8.36
CA VAL A 431 7.52 3.94 7.76
C VAL A 431 6.09 3.38 7.81
N GLY A 432 5.39 3.54 8.94
CA GLY A 432 4.01 3.05 9.11
C GLY A 432 2.98 3.73 8.20
N SER A 433 3.34 4.87 7.61
CA SER A 433 2.49 5.63 6.69
C SER A 433 2.87 5.47 5.21
N LEU A 434 3.84 4.61 4.87
CA LEU A 434 4.25 4.38 3.49
C LEU A 434 3.12 3.82 2.63
N VAL A 435 3.10 4.24 1.36
CA VAL A 435 2.26 3.65 0.30
C VAL A 435 3.12 3.13 -0.84
N SER A 436 2.56 2.26 -1.68
CA SER A 436 3.24 1.71 -2.85
C SER A 436 3.79 2.80 -3.78
N GLY A 437 4.98 2.58 -4.34
CA GLY A 437 5.67 3.51 -5.24
C GLY A 437 6.45 4.64 -4.55
N GLN A 438 6.46 4.71 -3.21
CA GLN A 438 7.18 5.76 -2.47
C GLN A 438 8.65 5.42 -2.18
N THR A 439 9.48 6.47 -2.16
CA THR A 439 10.84 6.45 -1.63
C THR A 439 10.92 7.26 -0.33
N LEU A 440 11.32 6.62 0.77
CA LEU A 440 11.66 7.24 2.04
C LEU A 440 13.17 7.44 2.12
N ASN A 441 13.60 8.70 2.14
CA ASN A 441 14.99 9.10 2.20
C ASN A 441 15.35 9.61 3.61
N LEU A 442 16.15 8.85 4.34
CA LEU A 442 16.55 9.15 5.72
C LEU A 442 17.86 9.93 5.76
N SER A 443 18.02 10.83 6.74
CA SER A 443 19.30 11.49 7.01
C SER A 443 19.51 11.76 8.51
N GLY A 444 20.78 11.72 8.94
CA GLY A 444 21.18 12.02 10.31
C GLY A 444 21.09 10.86 11.29
N ASP A 445 21.34 11.17 12.56
CA ASP A 445 21.46 10.19 13.65
C ASP A 445 20.13 9.98 14.38
N PHE A 446 19.46 8.86 14.12
CA PHE A 446 18.27 8.42 14.85
C PHE A 446 18.70 7.63 16.10
N ASP A 447 18.68 8.30 17.25
CA ASP A 447 19.18 7.72 18.52
C ASP A 447 18.04 7.15 19.38
N TRP A 448 17.91 5.82 19.41
CA TRP A 448 16.86 5.15 20.19
C TRP A 448 17.31 4.80 21.61
N THR A 449 18.53 5.15 22.00
CA THR A 449 19.03 5.03 23.38
C THR A 449 18.58 6.20 24.25
N ALA A 450 18.14 7.30 23.62
CA ALA A 450 17.60 8.47 24.29
C ALA A 450 16.30 8.15 25.05
N ALA A 451 15.97 8.93 26.08
CA ALA A 451 14.98 8.54 27.08
C ALA A 451 13.56 8.35 26.53
N ASN A 452 13.05 9.27 25.69
CA ASN A 452 11.69 9.11 25.14
C ASN A 452 11.68 8.12 23.98
N ALA A 453 12.69 8.16 23.09
CA ALA A 453 12.86 7.20 22.01
C ALA A 453 12.93 5.74 22.51
N SER A 454 13.73 5.48 23.54
CA SER A 454 13.87 4.15 24.17
C SER A 454 12.55 3.68 24.79
N ALA A 455 11.81 4.59 25.44
CA ALA A 455 10.50 4.26 26.02
C ALA A 455 9.47 3.93 24.92
N ALA A 456 9.45 4.69 23.83
CA ALA A 456 8.57 4.45 22.69
C ALA A 456 8.94 3.13 21.96
N TYR A 457 10.23 2.87 21.75
CA TYR A 457 10.74 1.64 21.18
C TYR A 457 10.34 0.41 22.01
N THR A 458 10.49 0.46 23.34
CA THR A 458 10.08 -0.62 24.25
C THR A 458 8.58 -0.92 24.15
N ALA A 459 7.74 0.13 24.02
CA ALA A 459 6.30 -0.02 23.91
C ALA A 459 5.83 -0.61 22.56
N SER A 460 6.68 -0.60 21.52
CA SER A 460 6.33 -1.08 20.17
C SER A 460 6.10 -2.59 20.09
N SER A 461 6.58 -3.36 21.07
CA SER A 461 6.33 -4.81 21.18
C SER A 461 4.84 -5.18 21.21
N ALA A 462 3.98 -4.32 21.78
CA ALA A 462 2.54 -4.53 21.76
C ALA A 462 1.91 -4.41 20.35
N GLY A 463 2.70 -3.99 19.34
CA GLY A 463 2.27 -3.78 17.96
C GLY A 463 2.55 -4.96 16.99
N SER A 464 3.32 -5.97 17.40
CA SER A 464 3.44 -7.24 16.66
C SER A 464 2.26 -8.16 17.00
N ALA A 465 1.81 -9.03 16.08
CA ALA A 465 0.60 -9.83 16.33
C ALA A 465 0.80 -10.91 17.40
N SER A 466 2.04 -11.38 17.59
CA SER A 466 2.47 -12.31 18.63
C SER A 466 3.03 -11.64 19.90
N GLY A 467 3.39 -10.36 19.81
CA GLY A 467 4.11 -9.64 20.88
C GLY A 467 5.59 -10.03 21.01
N ASP A 468 6.14 -10.78 20.03
CA ASP A 468 7.49 -11.35 20.09
C ASP A 468 8.59 -10.46 19.49
N ILE A 469 8.23 -9.47 18.67
CA ILE A 469 9.17 -8.52 18.04
C ILE A 469 8.80 -7.09 18.42
N ARG A 470 9.83 -6.26 18.64
CA ARG A 470 9.73 -4.80 18.73
C ARG A 470 10.64 -4.13 17.69
N GLY A 471 10.24 -2.96 17.23
CA GLY A 471 10.92 -2.24 16.15
C GLY A 471 9.99 -1.34 15.38
N VAL A 472 10.47 -0.84 14.24
CA VAL A 472 9.62 -0.11 13.29
C VAL A 472 8.87 -1.10 12.42
N LYS A 473 7.54 -1.10 12.50
CA LYS A 473 6.67 -1.98 11.72
C LYS A 473 6.41 -1.44 10.31
N LEU A 474 6.76 -2.22 9.29
CA LEU A 474 6.41 -1.96 7.89
C LEU A 474 4.94 -2.32 7.62
N PRO A 475 4.18 -1.48 6.91
CA PRO A 475 2.86 -1.84 6.40
C PRO A 475 2.94 -3.05 5.46
N GLY A 476 1.94 -3.92 5.52
CA GLY A 476 1.85 -5.07 4.64
C GLY A 476 1.35 -4.74 3.23
N GLY A 477 1.70 -5.56 2.25
CA GLY A 477 1.14 -5.45 0.89
C GLY A 477 1.68 -4.28 0.05
N LEU A 478 2.82 -3.72 0.44
CA LEU A 478 3.48 -2.64 -0.28
C LEU A 478 4.12 -3.14 -1.57
N SER A 479 4.12 -2.31 -2.61
CA SER A 479 4.81 -2.58 -3.88
C SER A 479 5.68 -1.39 -4.28
N ASP A 480 6.87 -1.65 -4.81
CA ASP A 480 7.78 -0.63 -5.34
C ASP A 480 8.17 0.45 -4.31
N VAL A 481 8.45 0.04 -3.08
CA VAL A 481 8.85 0.94 -1.98
C VAL A 481 10.35 0.89 -1.76
N THR A 482 10.98 2.05 -1.56
CA THR A 482 12.41 2.17 -1.22
C THR A 482 12.59 2.91 0.09
N ILE A 483 13.35 2.35 1.03
CA ILE A 483 13.88 3.04 2.21
C ILE A 483 15.39 3.18 2.02
N THR A 484 15.89 4.42 2.00
CA THR A 484 17.27 4.73 1.64
C THR A 484 17.84 5.90 2.45
N SER A 485 19.13 6.18 2.34
CA SER A 485 19.75 7.44 2.78
C SER A 485 20.65 8.01 1.72
N SER A 486 20.19 8.94 0.88
CA SER A 486 20.89 9.49 -0.31
C SER A 486 22.35 9.92 -0.04
N ALA A 487 22.63 10.44 1.15
CA ALA A 487 23.96 10.86 1.56
C ALA A 487 24.77 9.76 2.27
N ALA A 488 24.19 8.58 2.50
CA ALA A 488 24.75 7.46 3.28
C ALA A 488 25.09 7.88 4.72
N ASP A 489 24.28 8.77 5.28
CA ASP A 489 24.48 9.41 6.59
C ASP A 489 23.35 9.13 7.58
N ALA A 490 22.33 8.35 7.21
CA ALA A 490 21.34 7.87 8.15
C ALA A 490 21.96 6.80 9.05
N HIS A 491 21.96 7.07 10.35
CA HIS A 491 22.50 6.19 11.37
C HIS A 491 21.42 5.88 12.40
N ILE A 492 21.01 4.62 12.48
CA ILE A 492 19.95 4.16 13.38
C ILE A 492 20.62 3.41 14.53
N ARG A 493 20.53 3.94 15.76
CA ARG A 493 21.22 3.39 16.95
C ARG A 493 20.22 2.76 17.90
N GLY A 494 20.32 1.45 18.09
CA GLY A 494 19.57 0.69 19.08
C GLY A 494 20.30 0.60 20.44
N GLY A 495 19.68 -0.10 21.39
CA GLY A 495 20.21 -0.30 22.74
C GLY A 495 21.06 -1.57 22.93
N GLY A 496 21.26 -2.34 21.85
CA GLY A 496 21.86 -3.67 21.87
C GLY A 496 20.88 -4.77 22.27
N ASP A 497 21.45 -5.93 22.60
CA ASP A 497 20.73 -7.08 23.15
C ASP A 497 20.28 -6.76 24.60
N THR A 498 18.97 -6.88 24.81
CA THR A 498 18.37 -6.74 26.13
C THR A 498 17.93 -8.09 26.62
N ALA A 499 18.24 -8.41 27.88
CA ALA A 499 17.88 -9.68 28.51
C ALA A 499 16.36 -9.81 28.83
N ASP A 500 15.53 -9.78 27.80
CA ASP A 500 14.10 -10.10 27.88
C ASP A 500 13.71 -11.14 26.83
N ALA A 501 12.40 -11.31 26.63
CA ALA A 501 11.85 -12.37 25.79
C ALA A 501 11.38 -11.88 24.41
N ILE A 502 11.71 -10.64 24.06
CA ILE A 502 11.22 -9.95 22.86
C ILE A 502 12.41 -9.66 21.97
N PHE A 503 12.28 -9.97 20.69
CA PHE A 503 13.32 -9.78 19.70
C PHE A 503 13.43 -8.30 19.28
N ASN A 504 14.61 -7.71 19.52
CA ASN A 504 14.95 -6.31 19.23
C ASN A 504 15.30 -6.07 17.76
N ALA A 505 14.40 -5.51 16.95
CA ALA A 505 14.67 -5.18 15.56
C ALA A 505 14.74 -3.67 15.29
N PHE A 506 15.53 -3.25 14.30
CA PHE A 506 15.34 -1.93 13.68
C PHE A 506 14.04 -1.91 12.88
N LEU A 507 13.94 -2.73 11.83
CA LEU A 507 12.79 -2.76 10.91
C LEU A 507 12.24 -4.17 10.85
N PHE A 508 10.93 -4.30 10.98
CA PHE A 508 10.26 -5.59 10.79
C PHE A 508 8.97 -5.49 9.97
N ALA A 509 8.60 -6.57 9.29
CA ALA A 509 7.31 -6.75 8.63
C ALA A 509 6.54 -7.91 9.29
N ASP A 510 5.22 -7.71 9.47
CA ASP A 510 4.37 -8.49 10.39
C ASP A 510 4.24 -10.00 10.13
N ASP A 511 3.80 -10.68 11.20
CA ASP A 511 3.57 -12.11 11.38
C ASP A 511 2.09 -12.56 11.23
N SER A 512 1.13 -11.64 11.08
CA SER A 512 -0.30 -11.95 11.01
C SER A 512 -0.79 -12.48 9.65
N ALA A 513 -1.86 -13.29 9.69
CA ALA A 513 -2.51 -13.94 8.56
C ALA A 513 -3.29 -12.97 7.64
N ALA A 514 -2.60 -11.98 7.10
CA ALA A 514 -2.78 -11.33 5.81
C ALA A 514 -2.14 -9.95 5.89
N PRO A 515 -1.08 -9.75 5.10
CA PRO A 515 -1.26 -8.79 4.04
C PRO A 515 -0.82 -9.40 2.71
N GLY A 516 -1.34 -8.86 1.61
CA GLY A 516 -0.96 -9.30 0.26
C GLY A 516 0.55 -9.32 0.06
N THR A 517 0.98 -9.97 -1.03
CA THR A 517 2.38 -10.06 -1.42
C THR A 517 3.04 -8.69 -1.44
N THR A 518 4.08 -8.49 -0.62
CA THR A 518 4.96 -7.33 -0.73
C THR A 518 5.87 -7.56 -1.92
N THR A 519 5.98 -6.58 -2.83
CA THR A 519 6.80 -6.71 -4.04
C THR A 519 7.79 -5.57 -4.19
N ASN A 520 8.99 -5.86 -4.68
CA ASN A 520 10.02 -4.87 -5.02
C ASN A 520 10.36 -3.89 -3.88
N LEU A 521 10.37 -4.38 -2.63
CA LEU A 521 10.83 -3.59 -1.48
C LEU A 521 12.36 -3.43 -1.54
N THR A 522 12.85 -2.21 -1.42
CA THR A 522 14.29 -1.91 -1.34
C THR A 522 14.65 -1.28 0.00
N ILE A 523 15.67 -1.82 0.70
CA ILE A 523 16.31 -1.18 1.87
C ILE A 523 17.78 -0.97 1.56
N GLU A 524 18.26 0.27 1.53
CA GLU A 524 19.62 0.53 1.09
C GLU A 524 20.37 1.69 1.75
N ARG A 525 21.70 1.53 1.86
CA ARG A 525 22.65 2.59 2.26
C ARG A 525 22.37 3.20 3.63
N LEU A 526 21.88 2.38 4.56
CA LEU A 526 21.68 2.73 5.96
C LEU A 526 22.85 2.24 6.84
N ASN A 527 23.12 2.94 7.93
CA ASN A 527 23.92 2.44 9.05
C ASN A 527 22.97 2.02 10.18
N ILE A 528 23.01 0.76 10.60
CA ILE A 528 22.10 0.16 11.58
C ILE A 528 22.96 -0.45 12.68
N ASP A 529 22.93 0.10 13.88
CA ASP A 529 23.87 -0.26 14.93
C ASP A 529 23.16 -0.67 16.21
N ASP A 530 23.70 -1.70 16.87
CA ASP A 530 23.32 -2.13 18.21
C ASP A 530 21.86 -2.61 18.30
N PHE A 531 21.51 -3.59 17.47
CA PHE A 531 20.26 -4.35 17.55
C PHE A 531 20.52 -5.85 17.62
N GLU A 532 19.59 -6.61 18.22
CA GLU A 532 19.55 -8.07 18.06
C GLU A 532 19.21 -8.44 16.62
N ALA A 533 18.47 -7.58 15.92
CA ALA A 533 18.13 -7.73 14.52
C ALA A 533 18.17 -6.42 13.73
N GLY A 534 18.81 -6.45 12.57
CA GLY A 534 18.80 -5.30 11.65
C GLY A 534 17.45 -5.21 10.94
N VAL A 535 17.23 -6.10 9.98
CA VAL A 535 16.01 -6.12 9.16
C VAL A 535 15.38 -7.51 9.18
N VAL A 536 14.09 -7.56 9.53
CA VAL A 536 13.34 -8.80 9.70
C VAL A 536 12.10 -8.79 8.81
N PHE A 537 12.10 -9.56 7.74
CA PHE A 537 10.92 -9.74 6.90
C PHE A 537 10.22 -11.02 7.33
N GLY A 538 9.21 -10.93 8.20
CA GLY A 538 8.49 -12.08 8.76
C GLY A 538 9.25 -12.81 9.88
N TRP A 539 8.57 -13.72 10.57
CA TRP A 539 9.14 -14.51 11.67
C TRP A 539 8.48 -15.88 11.83
N ASN A 540 7.18 -16.00 11.50
CA ASN A 540 6.41 -17.26 11.46
C ASN A 540 5.15 -17.14 10.57
N SER A 541 5.21 -16.39 9.45
CA SER A 541 4.02 -15.83 8.78
C SER A 541 3.59 -16.56 7.50
N THR A 542 2.41 -16.19 6.95
CA THR A 542 1.94 -16.64 5.62
C THR A 542 2.24 -15.62 4.49
N GLY A 543 2.93 -14.51 4.79
CA GLY A 543 3.24 -13.45 3.83
C GLY A 543 4.27 -13.89 2.77
N THR A 544 4.41 -13.11 1.69
CA THR A 544 5.42 -13.35 0.64
C THR A 544 6.09 -12.04 0.24
N PHE A 545 7.43 -12.06 0.11
CA PHE A 545 8.27 -10.88 -0.17
C PHE A 545 9.03 -11.05 -1.49
N ASN A 546 8.36 -10.81 -2.62
CA ASN A 546 8.93 -11.05 -3.94
C ASN A 546 9.77 -9.85 -4.42
N GLY A 547 10.93 -10.09 -5.01
CA GLY A 547 11.77 -9.01 -5.56
C GLY A 547 12.38 -8.09 -4.51
N THR A 548 12.31 -8.45 -3.23
CA THR A 548 12.89 -7.64 -2.14
C THR A 548 14.41 -7.57 -2.28
N THR A 549 14.97 -6.36 -2.17
CA THR A 549 16.40 -6.10 -2.27
C THR A 549 16.89 -5.34 -1.04
N VAL A 550 17.85 -5.91 -0.32
CA VAL A 550 18.56 -5.24 0.78
C VAL A 550 20.01 -5.06 0.36
N ARG A 551 20.46 -3.82 0.19
CA ARG A 551 21.78 -3.56 -0.38
C ARG A 551 22.56 -2.40 0.19
N ASP A 552 23.88 -2.52 0.17
CA ASP A 552 24.80 -1.45 0.53
C ASP A 552 24.59 -0.88 1.96
N ASN A 553 23.97 -1.64 2.87
CA ASN A 553 23.80 -1.25 4.27
C ASN A 553 25.02 -1.66 5.09
N THR A 554 25.29 -0.93 6.17
CA THR A 554 26.23 -1.35 7.22
C THR A 554 25.44 -1.67 8.48
N VAL A 555 25.57 -2.90 8.98
CA VAL A 555 24.92 -3.37 10.21
C VAL A 555 25.99 -3.68 11.25
N THR A 556 25.87 -3.14 12.46
CA THR A 556 26.63 -3.59 13.63
C THR A 556 25.69 -4.41 14.52
N LEU A 557 25.86 -5.73 14.48
CA LEU A 557 25.03 -6.68 15.22
C LEU A 557 25.57 -6.84 16.65
N SER A 558 24.71 -6.65 17.64
CA SER A 558 25.07 -6.84 19.05
C SER A 558 25.35 -8.31 19.37
N GLY A 559 26.25 -8.57 20.31
CA GLY A 559 26.49 -9.95 20.76
C GLY A 559 25.31 -10.51 21.56
N ASP A 560 25.07 -11.80 21.41
CA ASP A 560 23.99 -12.54 22.12
C ASP A 560 24.42 -12.92 23.55
N ASN A 561 23.76 -12.32 24.53
CA ASN A 561 24.00 -12.48 25.96
C ASN A 561 23.22 -13.64 26.60
N GLY A 562 22.44 -14.40 25.83
CA GLY A 562 21.78 -15.64 26.27
C GLY A 562 20.56 -15.43 27.18
N GLY A 563 19.62 -14.59 26.73
CA GLY A 563 18.35 -14.27 27.41
C GLY A 563 17.36 -15.42 27.61
N LEU A 564 16.18 -15.10 28.18
CA LEU A 564 15.19 -16.08 28.66
C LEU A 564 14.32 -16.73 27.57
N SER A 565 14.36 -16.30 26.30
CA SER A 565 13.51 -16.93 25.29
C SER A 565 14.01 -17.05 23.85
N ASP A 566 15.10 -16.44 23.40
CA ASP A 566 15.63 -16.74 22.06
C ASP A 566 17.15 -16.66 22.03
N THR A 567 17.76 -17.64 21.37
CA THR A 567 19.22 -17.92 21.43
C THR A 567 19.97 -17.37 20.21
N GLN A 568 19.42 -16.32 19.56
CA GLN A 568 19.86 -15.88 18.23
C GLN A 568 19.74 -14.37 18.08
N ASN A 569 20.81 -13.72 17.64
CA ASN A 569 20.80 -12.38 17.03
C ASN A 569 20.99 -12.52 15.51
N ILE A 570 20.28 -11.73 14.69
CA ILE A 570 20.22 -11.91 13.23
C ILE A 570 20.25 -10.56 12.51
N ALA A 571 21.34 -10.24 11.79
CA ALA A 571 21.42 -8.96 11.06
C ALA A 571 20.34 -8.82 9.96
N PHE A 572 20.12 -9.89 9.19
CA PHE A 572 19.10 -9.93 8.14
C PHE A 572 18.31 -11.24 8.18
N TYR A 573 16.99 -11.13 8.33
CA TYR A 573 16.08 -12.28 8.32
C TYR A 573 15.07 -12.20 7.18
N PHE A 574 15.06 -13.17 6.27
CA PHE A 574 14.15 -13.22 5.11
C PHE A 574 13.12 -14.36 5.21
N TRP A 575 11.84 -14.03 5.23
CA TRP A 575 10.77 -14.99 4.99
C TRP A 575 10.57 -15.27 3.49
N GLN A 576 9.71 -16.23 3.15
CA GLN A 576 9.55 -16.70 1.77
C GLN A 576 9.25 -15.58 0.77
N GLY A 577 9.84 -15.69 -0.42
CA GLY A 577 9.66 -14.81 -1.56
C GLY A 577 10.64 -15.16 -2.68
N ILE A 578 10.20 -15.02 -3.92
CA ILE A 578 11.04 -15.26 -5.09
C ILE A 578 11.85 -14.01 -5.47
N ASN A 579 13.01 -14.20 -6.08
CA ASN A 579 13.90 -13.13 -6.54
C ASN A 579 14.34 -12.15 -5.43
N GLN A 580 14.54 -12.65 -4.22
CA GLN A 580 15.07 -11.86 -3.11
C GLN A 580 16.58 -11.64 -3.25
N GLN A 581 17.07 -10.49 -2.81
CA GLN A 581 18.47 -10.11 -2.96
C GLN A 581 19.02 -9.48 -1.67
N LEU A 582 20.17 -9.98 -1.21
CA LEU A 582 21.01 -9.37 -0.19
C LEU A 582 22.38 -9.07 -0.83
N THR A 583 22.66 -7.81 -1.18
CA THR A 583 23.85 -7.49 -2.00
C THR A 583 24.69 -6.33 -1.47
N GLY A 584 26.01 -6.47 -1.40
CA GLY A 584 26.90 -5.34 -1.07
C GLY A 584 26.83 -4.85 0.38
N ASN A 585 26.15 -5.56 1.28
CA ASN A 585 26.02 -5.14 2.69
C ASN A 585 27.28 -5.48 3.49
N THR A 586 27.54 -4.74 4.56
CA THR A 586 28.56 -5.05 5.56
C THR A 586 27.91 -5.38 6.90
N VAL A 587 28.18 -6.56 7.45
CA VAL A 587 27.77 -6.96 8.80
C VAL A 587 29.01 -7.02 9.70
N ASN A 588 29.02 -6.20 10.74
CA ASN A 588 30.01 -6.18 11.80
C ASN A 588 29.45 -6.87 13.03
N PHE A 589 30.00 -8.03 13.38
CA PHE A 589 29.62 -8.72 14.61
C PHE A 589 30.42 -8.17 15.77
N GLN A 590 29.77 -7.55 16.76
CA GLN A 590 30.42 -7.20 18.02
C GLN A 590 30.94 -8.44 18.73
N ALA A 591 30.14 -9.50 18.66
CA ALA A 591 30.48 -10.84 19.08
C ALA A 591 30.90 -10.91 20.57
N ASP A 592 30.45 -10.00 21.41
CA ASP A 592 30.77 -9.86 22.83
C ASP A 592 29.84 -10.64 23.77
N GLY A 593 28.90 -11.38 23.20
CA GLY A 593 27.94 -12.23 23.91
C GLY A 593 28.58 -13.40 24.66
N ALA A 594 27.91 -13.85 25.73
CA ALA A 594 28.39 -14.90 26.62
C ALA A 594 27.67 -16.24 26.38
N ARG A 595 28.42 -17.26 25.98
CA ARG A 595 27.92 -18.63 25.86
C ARG A 595 28.00 -19.37 27.19
N ASN A 596 26.88 -19.43 27.91
CA ASN A 596 26.73 -20.28 29.08
C ASN A 596 26.36 -21.72 28.68
N VAL A 597 26.69 -22.70 29.53
CA VAL A 597 26.34 -24.11 29.28
C VAL A 597 24.81 -24.24 29.24
N GLY A 598 24.25 -24.55 28.07
CA GLY A 598 22.82 -24.72 27.85
C GLY A 598 22.09 -23.52 27.26
N THR A 599 22.70 -22.32 27.15
CA THR A 599 22.03 -21.10 26.66
C THR A 599 22.08 -20.91 25.14
N GLY A 600 22.87 -21.69 24.41
CA GLY A 600 22.78 -21.75 22.95
C GLY A 600 23.18 -20.51 22.16
N ALA A 601 23.63 -19.42 22.79
CA ALA A 601 23.82 -18.09 22.22
C ALA A 601 24.54 -18.04 20.85
N ARG A 602 23.92 -17.39 19.86
CA ARG A 602 24.33 -17.36 18.46
C ARG A 602 24.07 -16.01 17.82
N SER A 603 24.94 -15.64 16.88
CA SER A 603 24.75 -14.50 16.00
C SER A 603 24.81 -14.94 14.53
N PHE A 604 23.92 -14.41 13.70
CA PHE A 604 23.80 -14.69 12.28
C PHE A 604 23.86 -13.41 11.44
N GLY A 605 24.65 -13.42 10.37
CA GLY A 605 24.67 -12.31 9.41
C GLY A 605 23.46 -12.33 8.49
N PHE A 606 23.05 -13.52 8.06
CA PHE A 606 21.83 -13.75 7.32
C PHE A 606 21.17 -15.04 7.80
N GLN A 607 19.85 -15.04 7.85
CA GLN A 607 19.04 -16.24 8.01
C GLN A 607 17.74 -16.11 7.19
N ASN A 608 17.21 -17.22 6.69
CA ASN A 608 15.84 -17.29 6.15
C ASN A 608 14.96 -18.27 6.94
N GLY A 609 13.64 -18.13 6.75
CA GLY A 609 12.64 -19.02 7.34
C GLY A 609 12.62 -20.43 6.75
N THR A 610 12.05 -21.38 7.51
CA THR A 610 11.86 -22.76 7.09
C THR A 610 10.49 -22.94 6.46
N THR A 611 10.43 -23.02 5.13
CA THR A 611 9.15 -23.15 4.40
C THR A 611 9.10 -24.37 3.48
N GLY A 612 10.25 -24.82 2.99
CA GLY A 612 10.37 -25.88 1.98
C GLY A 612 9.90 -25.46 0.58
N GLY A 613 10.17 -26.29 -0.43
CA GLY A 613 9.75 -26.06 -1.81
C GLY A 613 10.40 -24.84 -2.48
N THR A 614 9.69 -24.16 -3.39
CA THR A 614 10.26 -23.08 -4.24
C THR A 614 10.17 -21.68 -3.63
N GLY A 615 10.01 -21.57 -2.31
CA GLY A 615 9.74 -20.31 -1.61
C GLY A 615 10.89 -19.30 -1.67
N TYR A 616 12.08 -19.72 -2.09
CA TYR A 616 13.29 -18.90 -2.19
C TYR A 616 13.93 -18.98 -3.59
N ASP A 617 13.18 -19.38 -4.62
CA ASP A 617 13.70 -19.42 -5.99
C ASP A 617 14.14 -18.02 -6.45
N GLY A 618 15.38 -17.93 -6.94
CA GLY A 618 16.02 -16.67 -7.31
C GLY A 618 16.63 -15.89 -6.14
N LEU A 619 16.79 -16.49 -4.94
CA LEU A 619 17.50 -15.85 -3.83
C LEU A 619 18.98 -15.63 -4.18
N VAL A 620 19.44 -14.39 -4.08
CA VAL A 620 20.84 -13.99 -4.29
C VAL A 620 21.41 -13.36 -3.02
N ILE A 621 22.49 -13.93 -2.51
CA ILE A 621 23.31 -13.36 -1.44
C ILE A 621 24.69 -13.10 -2.04
N ALA A 622 24.95 -11.84 -2.43
CA ALA A 622 26.13 -11.49 -3.21
C ALA A 622 26.95 -10.32 -2.67
N ASP A 623 28.27 -10.36 -2.82
CA ASP A 623 29.15 -9.21 -2.57
C ASP A 623 29.06 -8.63 -1.13
N ASN A 624 28.55 -9.40 -0.16
CA ASN A 624 28.45 -8.94 1.23
C ASN A 624 29.74 -9.18 2.00
N THR A 625 30.01 -8.37 3.03
CA THR A 625 31.13 -8.54 3.95
C THR A 625 30.62 -8.87 5.35
N PHE A 626 30.90 -10.07 5.84
CA PHE A 626 30.63 -10.54 7.20
C PHE A 626 31.93 -10.49 8.01
N ARG A 627 32.03 -9.58 8.98
CA ARG A 627 33.28 -9.29 9.70
C ARG A 627 33.11 -9.42 11.20
N LEU A 628 33.99 -10.21 11.81
CA LEU A 628 34.12 -10.29 13.26
C LEU A 628 34.91 -9.09 13.81
N LEU A 629 34.38 -8.39 14.81
CA LEU A 629 35.13 -7.37 15.53
C LEU A 629 35.96 -8.01 16.66
N PRO A 630 37.09 -7.39 17.07
CA PRO A 630 37.86 -7.86 18.22
C PRO A 630 37.02 -7.84 19.49
N SER A 631 36.84 -9.02 20.11
CA SER A 631 35.97 -9.18 21.28
C SER A 631 36.35 -10.43 22.08
N SER A 632 36.03 -10.43 23.38
CA SER A 632 36.23 -11.55 24.31
C SER A 632 35.00 -12.45 24.49
N GLY A 633 33.91 -12.20 23.75
CA GLY A 633 32.71 -13.02 23.80
C GLY A 633 32.95 -14.46 23.36
N THR A 634 32.02 -15.33 23.74
CA THR A 634 32.08 -16.78 23.49
C THR A 634 30.87 -17.32 22.73
N GLU A 635 29.96 -16.45 22.30
CA GLU A 635 28.85 -16.80 21.40
C GLU A 635 29.33 -17.41 20.08
N VAL A 636 28.44 -18.15 19.42
CA VAL A 636 28.73 -18.75 18.12
C VAL A 636 28.33 -17.78 17.00
N VAL A 637 29.28 -17.35 16.19
CA VAL A 637 29.04 -16.42 15.07
C VAL A 637 28.99 -17.17 13.75
N THR A 638 27.86 -17.06 13.05
CA THR A 638 27.60 -17.66 11.73
C THR A 638 27.35 -16.56 10.70
N GLY A 639 27.95 -16.68 9.52
CA GLY A 639 27.84 -15.66 8.48
C GLY A 639 26.50 -15.76 7.80
N ILE A 640 26.27 -16.86 7.10
CA ILE A 640 25.01 -17.15 6.41
C ILE A 640 24.45 -18.46 6.94
N TRP A 641 23.19 -18.43 7.39
CA TRP A 641 22.38 -19.64 7.56
C TRP A 641 21.26 -19.65 6.51
N GLU A 642 21.50 -20.37 5.41
CA GLU A 642 20.43 -20.67 4.46
C GLU A 642 19.61 -21.84 5.02
N ASN A 643 18.37 -21.57 5.41
CA ASN A 643 17.53 -22.46 6.21
C ASN A 643 16.17 -22.77 5.54
N GLY A 644 16.10 -22.65 4.22
CA GLY A 644 14.85 -22.74 3.44
C GLY A 644 14.25 -24.15 3.40
N HIS A 645 15.06 -25.20 3.50
CA HIS A 645 14.68 -26.60 3.24
C HIS A 645 14.14 -26.81 1.81
N ASN A 646 14.68 -26.11 0.83
CA ASN A 646 14.30 -26.28 -0.57
C ASN A 646 14.94 -27.57 -1.10
N ASP A 647 14.29 -28.70 -0.85
CA ASP A 647 14.67 -30.03 -1.33
C ASP A 647 13.98 -30.30 -2.69
N ASP A 648 14.34 -29.52 -3.70
CA ASP A 648 13.73 -29.58 -5.04
C ASP A 648 14.75 -29.33 -6.18
N ASN A 649 14.42 -29.68 -7.42
CA ASN A 649 15.31 -29.54 -8.59
C ASN A 649 15.13 -28.24 -9.39
N SER A 650 14.32 -27.31 -8.90
CA SER A 650 13.89 -26.10 -9.61
C SER A 650 14.30 -24.78 -8.94
N SER A 651 14.61 -24.79 -7.64
CA SER A 651 15.01 -23.61 -6.88
C SER A 651 16.44 -23.19 -7.21
N HIS A 652 16.65 -21.90 -7.47
CA HIS A 652 17.96 -21.31 -7.73
C HIS A 652 18.35 -20.39 -6.59
N ILE A 653 19.38 -20.78 -5.83
CA ILE A 653 19.92 -19.98 -4.73
C ILE A 653 21.40 -19.70 -5.03
N SER A 654 21.82 -18.45 -4.98
CA SER A 654 23.18 -18.03 -5.30
C SER A 654 23.84 -17.37 -4.08
N ILE A 655 24.93 -17.97 -3.59
CA ILE A 655 25.78 -17.40 -2.54
C ILE A 655 27.13 -17.09 -3.19
N VAL A 656 27.33 -15.84 -3.60
CA VAL A 656 28.46 -15.50 -4.49
C VAL A 656 29.26 -14.28 -4.04
N HIS A 657 30.58 -14.32 -4.19
CA HIS A 657 31.47 -13.18 -3.93
C HIS A 657 31.38 -12.56 -2.51
N ASN A 658 30.85 -13.27 -1.52
CA ASN A 658 30.81 -12.79 -0.14
C ASN A 658 32.17 -12.94 0.55
N GLN A 659 32.45 -12.09 1.54
CA GLN A 659 33.65 -12.13 2.35
C GLN A 659 33.30 -12.48 3.80
N PHE A 660 33.99 -13.47 4.38
CA PHE A 660 33.87 -13.87 5.78
C PHE A 660 35.21 -13.65 6.46
N LEU A 661 35.27 -12.69 7.38
CA LEU A 661 36.50 -12.14 7.91
C LEU A 661 36.55 -12.33 9.44
N GLY A 662 37.21 -13.39 9.91
CA GLY A 662 37.58 -13.57 11.31
C GLY A 662 38.85 -12.77 11.68
N VAL A 663 39.14 -12.67 12.98
CA VAL A 663 40.32 -11.93 13.48
C VAL A 663 41.42 -12.89 13.95
N PRO A 664 42.71 -12.51 13.86
CA PRO A 664 43.79 -13.33 14.41
C PRO A 664 43.55 -13.64 15.89
N GLY A 665 43.52 -14.93 16.24
CA GLY A 665 43.27 -15.39 17.62
C GLY A 665 41.80 -15.60 18.00
N ARG A 666 40.85 -15.19 17.15
CA ARG A 666 39.42 -15.54 17.29
C ARG A 666 38.81 -15.79 15.91
N LEU A 667 38.60 -17.07 15.61
CA LEU A 667 38.04 -17.48 14.33
C LEU A 667 36.55 -17.15 14.26
N PHE A 668 36.09 -16.91 13.04
CA PHE A 668 34.67 -16.91 12.71
C PHE A 668 34.16 -18.36 12.85
N ASP A 669 33.18 -18.65 13.71
CA ASP A 669 32.81 -20.04 14.01
C ASP A 669 32.28 -20.80 12.78
N ARG A 670 31.43 -20.14 11.99
CA ARG A 670 30.82 -20.72 10.78
C ARG A 670 30.68 -19.73 9.62
N GLY A 671 31.27 -20.01 8.47
CA GLY A 671 31.01 -19.24 7.25
C GLY A 671 29.58 -19.45 6.76
N LEU A 672 29.30 -20.67 6.31
CA LEU A 672 28.01 -21.09 5.76
C LEU A 672 27.41 -22.24 6.57
N MET A 673 26.14 -22.09 6.91
CA MET A 673 25.28 -23.15 7.41
C MET A 673 24.14 -23.33 6.40
N LEU A 674 24.03 -24.49 5.76
CA LEU A 674 23.10 -24.69 4.65
C LEU A 674 22.15 -25.86 4.96
N THR A 675 20.86 -25.64 4.69
CA THR A 675 19.81 -26.63 4.88
C THR A 675 19.16 -27.04 3.56
N SER A 676 19.03 -26.13 2.59
CA SER A 676 18.42 -26.47 1.29
C SER A 676 19.35 -27.33 0.43
N GLN A 677 18.76 -28.30 -0.26
CA GLN A 677 19.46 -29.25 -1.10
C GLN A 677 18.86 -29.18 -2.50
N THR A 678 19.56 -28.52 -3.42
CA THR A 678 19.06 -28.35 -4.80
C THR A 678 20.19 -28.28 -5.81
N ALA A 679 19.96 -28.79 -7.01
CA ALA A 679 20.91 -28.68 -8.11
C ALA A 679 21.20 -27.21 -8.52
N GLY A 680 20.31 -26.27 -8.16
CA GLY A 680 20.44 -24.84 -8.45
C GLY A 680 21.13 -24.00 -7.37
N LEU A 681 21.60 -24.61 -6.26
CA LEU A 681 22.35 -23.91 -5.20
C LEU A 681 23.84 -23.79 -5.60
N VAL A 682 24.30 -22.56 -5.77
CA VAL A 682 25.67 -22.24 -6.22
C VAL A 682 26.41 -21.46 -5.14
N ILE A 683 27.63 -21.91 -4.82
CA ILE A 683 28.55 -21.25 -3.89
C ILE A 683 29.83 -20.89 -4.67
N ASP A 684 29.90 -19.66 -5.16
CA ASP A 684 30.94 -19.25 -6.11
C ASP A 684 31.70 -17.99 -5.68
N GLY A 685 33.02 -18.02 -5.79
CA GLY A 685 33.84 -16.81 -5.63
C GLY A 685 33.87 -16.20 -4.22
N ASN A 686 33.41 -16.90 -3.18
CA ASN A 686 33.41 -16.37 -1.81
C ASN A 686 34.82 -16.45 -1.20
N THR A 687 35.12 -15.53 -0.28
CA THR A 687 36.39 -15.49 0.46
C THR A 687 36.17 -15.77 1.94
N PHE A 688 36.87 -16.75 2.50
CA PHE A 688 36.84 -17.12 3.91
C PHE A 688 38.22 -16.92 4.52
N THR A 689 38.36 -16.04 5.50
CA THR A 689 39.62 -15.75 6.18
C THR A 689 39.47 -15.93 7.68
N ASN A 690 40.30 -16.76 8.32
CA ASN A 690 40.23 -17.05 9.75
C ASN A 690 38.86 -17.63 10.17
N VAL A 691 38.37 -18.65 9.45
CA VAL A 691 37.06 -19.26 9.70
C VAL A 691 37.26 -20.70 10.21
N ASP A 692 36.62 -21.06 11.31
CA ASP A 692 36.68 -22.44 11.84
C ASP A 692 35.95 -23.40 10.90
N ASN A 693 34.62 -23.31 10.80
CA ASN A 693 33.83 -24.13 9.88
C ASN A 693 33.37 -23.33 8.67
N VAL A 694 33.94 -23.55 7.49
CA VAL A 694 33.50 -22.85 6.26
C VAL A 694 32.13 -23.31 5.82
N PHE A 695 31.86 -24.61 5.92
CA PHE A 695 30.60 -25.22 5.50
C PHE A 695 30.08 -26.17 6.57
N PHE A 696 28.81 -25.99 6.91
CA PHE A 696 28.05 -26.87 7.81
C PHE A 696 26.71 -27.21 7.15
N ALA A 697 26.61 -28.39 6.55
CA ALA A 697 25.33 -28.92 6.10
C ALA A 697 24.52 -29.39 7.32
N ARG A 698 23.21 -29.11 7.30
CA ARG A 698 22.28 -29.68 8.27
C ARG A 698 21.09 -30.27 7.53
N ASN A 699 21.08 -31.58 7.31
CA ASN A 699 19.89 -32.23 6.77
C ASN A 699 18.97 -32.67 7.92
N ALA A 700 17.78 -32.07 7.97
CA ALA A 700 16.73 -32.37 8.95
C ALA A 700 15.44 -32.94 8.31
N SER A 701 15.41 -33.09 6.97
CA SER A 701 14.33 -33.74 6.22
C SER A 701 14.79 -35.14 5.81
N GLY A 702 14.03 -36.18 6.18
CA GLY A 702 14.43 -37.59 6.01
C GLY A 702 14.49 -38.12 4.56
N GLY A 703 14.79 -37.30 3.55
CA GLY A 703 14.93 -37.70 2.15
C GLY A 703 15.83 -36.78 1.34
N THR A 704 16.53 -37.34 0.35
CA THR A 704 17.22 -36.62 -0.74
C THR A 704 16.50 -36.84 -2.06
N GLU A 705 16.40 -35.81 -2.87
CA GLU A 705 15.89 -35.90 -4.24
C GLU A 705 17.04 -36.11 -5.25
N PRO A 706 16.78 -36.72 -6.43
CA PRO A 706 17.80 -36.91 -7.45
C PRO A 706 18.29 -35.56 -8.01
N GLY A 707 19.44 -35.06 -7.55
CA GLY A 707 20.02 -33.79 -8.01
C GLY A 707 20.63 -32.95 -6.90
N ASP A 708 20.24 -33.24 -5.65
CA ASP A 708 20.71 -32.60 -4.43
C ASP A 708 22.23 -32.63 -4.30
N ARG A 709 22.83 -31.43 -4.28
CA ARG A 709 24.28 -31.24 -4.20
C ARG A 709 24.62 -29.84 -3.77
N PHE A 710 25.82 -29.67 -3.22
CA PHE A 710 26.43 -28.37 -2.97
C PHE A 710 27.58 -28.17 -3.94
N SER A 711 27.55 -27.11 -4.75
CA SER A 711 28.63 -26.84 -5.73
C SER A 711 29.47 -25.64 -5.30
N PHE A 712 30.72 -25.92 -4.95
CA PHE A 712 31.74 -24.94 -4.58
C PHE A 712 32.65 -24.66 -5.77
N THR A 713 32.71 -23.41 -6.23
CA THR A 713 33.56 -23.00 -7.35
C THR A 713 34.28 -21.69 -7.02
N ASN A 714 35.54 -21.54 -7.45
CA ASN A 714 36.32 -20.29 -7.34
C ASN A 714 36.43 -19.66 -5.93
N ASN A 715 36.12 -20.38 -4.84
CA ASN A 715 36.19 -19.83 -3.49
C ASN A 715 37.63 -19.78 -2.99
N VAL A 716 37.95 -18.82 -2.12
CA VAL A 716 39.28 -18.63 -1.52
C VAL A 716 39.19 -18.80 0.00
N LEU A 717 39.82 -19.84 0.52
CA LEU A 717 39.84 -20.19 1.94
C LEU A 717 41.26 -19.96 2.47
N THR A 718 41.40 -19.14 3.52
CA THR A 718 42.69 -18.78 4.12
C THR A 718 42.62 -18.92 5.63
N ASN A 719 43.51 -19.73 6.21
CA ASN A 719 43.56 -20.04 7.64
C ASN A 719 42.22 -20.58 8.18
N VAL A 720 41.77 -21.70 7.61
CA VAL A 720 40.47 -22.32 7.92
C VAL A 720 40.61 -23.62 8.73
N GLY A 721 39.55 -24.03 9.43
CA GLY A 721 39.48 -25.31 10.17
C GLY A 721 39.86 -25.26 11.65
N GLY A 722 40.45 -24.14 12.08
CA GLY A 722 40.77 -23.86 13.47
C GLY A 722 41.49 -24.97 14.23
N ALA A 723 41.09 -25.20 15.49
CA ALA A 723 41.75 -26.14 16.38
C ALA A 723 41.45 -27.60 16.04
N ASP A 724 40.35 -27.87 15.32
CA ASP A 724 39.90 -29.22 14.97
C ASP A 724 40.41 -29.66 13.58
N GLY A 725 40.87 -28.72 12.74
CA GLY A 725 41.36 -28.93 11.38
C GLY A 725 40.26 -29.27 10.35
N ILE A 726 38.99 -29.30 10.77
CA ILE A 726 37.82 -29.59 9.93
C ILE A 726 37.09 -28.28 9.61
N PHE A 727 36.90 -27.99 8.33
CA PHE A 727 36.09 -26.84 7.91
C PHE A 727 34.92 -27.17 6.98
N LEU A 728 34.83 -28.41 6.48
CA LEU A 728 33.64 -28.92 5.81
C LEU A 728 33.00 -29.98 6.71
N ARG A 729 31.80 -29.71 7.22
CA ARG A 729 31.02 -30.64 8.02
C ARG A 729 29.72 -30.95 7.28
N ASN A 730 29.55 -32.21 6.90
CA ASN A 730 28.33 -32.70 6.27
C ASN A 730 27.58 -33.58 7.27
N VAL A 731 26.87 -32.93 8.21
CA VAL A 731 26.20 -33.62 9.32
C VAL A 731 24.72 -33.75 8.99
N THR A 732 24.25 -34.97 8.87
CA THR A 732 22.84 -35.27 8.55
C THR A 732 22.25 -36.11 9.66
N ASP A 733 21.03 -35.78 10.11
CA ASP A 733 20.43 -36.41 11.28
C ASP A 733 20.01 -37.89 11.06
N ASP A 734 20.16 -38.45 9.84
CA ASP A 734 19.69 -39.80 9.47
C ASP A 734 20.65 -40.62 8.56
N ASN A 735 21.97 -40.44 8.62
CA ASN A 735 22.96 -41.09 7.72
C ASN A 735 22.79 -40.80 6.20
N ILE A 736 22.14 -39.68 5.84
CA ILE A 736 21.90 -39.30 4.45
C ILE A 736 23.03 -38.38 3.98
N THR A 737 23.93 -38.83 3.11
CA THR A 737 25.06 -38.01 2.66
C THR A 737 24.73 -37.23 1.37
N VAL A 738 24.70 -35.89 1.43
CA VAL A 738 24.54 -35.02 0.24
C VAL A 738 25.88 -34.81 -0.44
N VAL A 739 25.92 -34.88 -1.77
CA VAL A 739 27.15 -34.72 -2.55
C VAL A 739 27.68 -33.28 -2.47
N ILE A 740 28.97 -33.14 -2.17
CA ILE A 740 29.70 -31.87 -2.26
C ILE A 740 30.51 -31.90 -3.55
N ASN A 741 30.10 -31.12 -4.54
CA ASN A 741 30.86 -30.87 -5.75
C ASN A 741 31.91 -29.78 -5.48
N TRP A 742 33.18 -30.18 -5.44
CA TRP A 742 34.31 -29.30 -5.20
C TRP A 742 35.07 -29.07 -6.50
N ASP A 743 34.96 -27.88 -7.08
CA ASP A 743 35.75 -27.51 -8.24
C ASP A 743 37.23 -27.30 -7.87
N ILE A 744 38.14 -27.78 -8.70
CA ILE A 744 39.59 -27.66 -8.45
C ILE A 744 40.10 -26.20 -8.48
N ASN A 745 39.30 -25.24 -8.98
CA ASN A 745 39.64 -23.81 -8.97
C ASN A 745 39.46 -23.16 -7.59
N ASN A 746 38.80 -23.83 -6.62
CA ASN A 746 38.84 -23.36 -5.24
C ASN A 746 40.28 -23.34 -4.72
N THR A 747 40.62 -22.33 -3.92
CA THR A 747 41.95 -22.14 -3.33
C THR A 747 41.87 -22.31 -1.82
N ILE A 748 42.74 -23.14 -1.24
CA ILE A 748 42.86 -23.34 0.21
C ILE A 748 44.29 -23.01 0.61
N ASP A 749 44.47 -22.05 1.52
CA ASP A 749 45.75 -21.62 2.06
C ASP A 749 46.79 -21.26 0.96
N GLY A 750 46.30 -20.72 -0.17
CA GLY A 750 47.10 -20.34 -1.33
C GLY A 750 47.34 -21.46 -2.36
N GLU A 751 46.86 -22.68 -2.09
CA GLU A 751 46.96 -23.84 -2.99
C GLU A 751 45.68 -24.03 -3.80
N THR A 752 45.82 -24.30 -5.11
CA THR A 752 44.72 -24.57 -6.05
C THR A 752 44.93 -25.91 -6.77
N GLY A 753 43.97 -26.34 -7.58
CA GLY A 753 44.06 -27.60 -8.31
C GLY A 753 43.98 -28.81 -7.37
N VAL A 754 44.68 -29.89 -7.76
CA VAL A 754 44.82 -31.10 -6.94
C VAL A 754 45.52 -30.82 -5.59
N ARG A 755 46.40 -29.80 -5.52
CA ARG A 755 47.06 -29.40 -4.28
C ARG A 755 46.06 -28.79 -3.31
N GLY A 756 45.21 -27.87 -3.76
CA GLY A 756 44.12 -27.34 -2.95
C GLY A 756 43.17 -28.44 -2.45
N LEU A 757 42.84 -29.42 -3.31
CA LEU A 757 42.05 -30.59 -2.89
C LEU A 757 42.74 -31.41 -1.79
N ASN A 758 44.07 -31.57 -1.85
CA ASN A 758 44.85 -32.23 -0.80
C ASN A 758 44.81 -31.47 0.54
N GLU A 759 44.66 -30.15 0.50
CA GLU A 759 44.42 -29.30 1.67
C GLU A 759 42.99 -29.44 2.23
N LEU A 760 42.15 -30.38 1.77
CA LEU A 760 40.98 -30.85 2.52
C LEU A 760 41.35 -31.96 3.53
N SER A 761 42.51 -32.60 3.37
CA SER A 761 42.91 -33.76 4.19
C SER A 761 43.52 -33.36 5.54
N THR A 762 43.60 -34.34 6.46
CA THR A 762 44.30 -34.19 7.75
C THR A 762 45.83 -34.15 7.63
N GLN A 763 46.40 -34.39 6.44
CA GLN A 763 47.83 -34.28 6.14
C GLN A 763 48.15 -33.08 5.23
N ALA A 764 47.33 -32.03 5.32
CA ALA A 764 47.53 -30.72 4.71
C ALA A 764 48.98 -30.23 4.85
N THR A 765 49.53 -29.69 3.76
CA THR A 765 50.97 -29.36 3.69
C THR A 765 51.30 -28.00 4.28
N HIS A 766 50.28 -27.14 4.47
CA HIS A 766 50.45 -25.75 4.91
C HIS A 766 49.96 -25.47 6.34
N ALA A 767 49.31 -26.42 7.02
CA ALA A 767 48.87 -26.28 8.42
C ALA A 767 49.09 -27.59 9.21
N ASN A 768 49.62 -27.48 10.44
CA ASN A 768 49.64 -28.61 11.39
C ASN A 768 48.21 -28.91 11.85
N ARG A 769 47.52 -29.84 11.18
CA ARG A 769 46.14 -30.21 11.51
C ARG A 769 46.09 -31.42 12.46
N PRO A 770 45.18 -31.47 13.44
CA PRO A 770 45.05 -32.61 14.33
C PRO A 770 44.62 -33.89 13.60
N ASN A 771 45.22 -35.02 13.96
CA ASN A 771 44.92 -36.34 13.37
C ASN A 771 43.49 -36.84 13.62
N THR A 772 42.71 -36.17 14.47
CA THR A 772 41.32 -36.52 14.83
C THR A 772 40.28 -35.93 13.87
N GLY A 773 40.67 -35.05 12.94
CA GLY A 773 39.79 -34.19 12.17
C GLY A 773 39.37 -34.67 10.77
N ALA A 774 39.17 -35.97 10.52
CA ALA A 774 38.94 -36.47 9.13
C ALA A 774 37.52 -37.02 8.85
N SER A 775 36.60 -37.02 9.80
CA SER A 775 35.50 -38.00 9.78
C SER A 775 34.41 -37.80 8.72
N ASP A 776 34.29 -36.64 8.07
CA ASP A 776 33.06 -36.29 7.33
C ASP A 776 33.27 -35.96 5.82
N LEU A 777 34.39 -36.38 5.22
CA LEU A 777 34.72 -36.11 3.79
C LEU A 777 34.19 -37.16 2.79
N ASN A 778 33.38 -38.13 3.21
CA ASN A 778 32.95 -39.27 2.39
C ASN A 778 31.99 -38.91 1.22
N ALA A 779 31.83 -37.63 0.91
CA ALA A 779 30.80 -37.07 0.03
C ALA A 779 31.33 -36.13 -1.06
N VAL A 780 32.64 -35.95 -1.17
CA VAL A 780 33.24 -34.91 -2.01
C VAL A 780 33.57 -35.45 -3.40
N ASN A 781 32.96 -34.85 -4.44
CA ASN A 781 33.29 -35.07 -5.83
C ASN A 781 34.16 -33.92 -6.35
N ALA A 782 35.36 -34.23 -6.84
CA ALA A 782 36.21 -33.24 -7.49
C ALA A 782 35.71 -32.95 -8.92
N LEU A 783 35.59 -31.68 -9.29
CA LEU A 783 35.21 -31.22 -10.63
C LEU A 783 36.35 -30.45 -11.30
N GLY A 784 36.54 -30.64 -12.61
CA GLY A 784 37.53 -29.93 -13.43
C GLY A 784 38.58 -30.85 -14.09
N PRO A 785 39.47 -30.32 -14.95
CA PRO A 785 40.49 -31.10 -15.63
C PRO A 785 41.58 -31.57 -14.67
N ILE A 786 41.42 -32.81 -14.18
CA ILE A 786 42.42 -33.50 -13.37
C ILE A 786 43.49 -34.02 -14.34
N THR A 787 44.72 -33.49 -14.28
CA THR A 787 45.85 -33.98 -15.09
C THR A 787 46.65 -35.04 -14.32
N ASP A 788 47.20 -36.00 -15.06
CA ASP A 788 47.85 -37.22 -14.53
C ASP A 788 48.91 -36.97 -13.44
N THR A 789 48.99 -37.96 -12.56
CA THR A 789 49.67 -38.07 -11.26
C THR A 789 51.19 -37.79 -11.27
N PHE A 790 51.72 -37.03 -10.31
CA PHE A 790 53.17 -36.96 -10.00
C PHE A 790 53.52 -37.89 -8.82
N VAL A 791 54.07 -39.07 -9.07
CA VAL A 791 54.60 -39.94 -8.00
C VAL A 791 56.09 -39.64 -7.77
N LYS A 792 56.47 -39.21 -6.55
CA LYS A 792 57.87 -39.13 -6.10
C LYS A 792 58.14 -40.26 -5.09
N SER A 793 59.13 -41.11 -5.37
CA SER A 793 59.29 -42.44 -4.77
C SER A 793 60.12 -42.51 -3.47
N ASP A 794 60.45 -41.38 -2.85
CA ASP A 794 61.51 -41.27 -1.83
C ASP A 794 61.03 -40.82 -0.43
N TRP A 795 59.74 -40.90 -0.11
CA TRP A 795 59.20 -40.56 1.22
C TRP A 795 59.16 -41.79 2.14
N GLY A 796 59.98 -41.78 3.19
CA GLY A 796 60.16 -42.88 4.14
C GLY A 796 59.15 -42.89 5.28
N THR A 797 58.55 -44.06 5.50
CA THR A 797 57.69 -44.55 6.61
C THR A 797 56.18 -44.28 6.56
N ALA A 798 55.41 -45.29 7.01
CA ALA A 798 54.03 -45.58 6.66
C ALA A 798 52.99 -44.99 7.64
N GLY A 799 51.95 -44.34 7.11
CA GLY A 799 50.82 -43.80 7.88
C GLY A 799 49.63 -43.34 7.02
N ARG A 800 48.82 -44.33 6.59
CA ARG A 800 47.40 -44.34 6.14
C ARG A 800 46.82 -43.24 5.20
N PHE A 801 46.40 -43.70 4.01
CA PHE A 801 45.11 -43.43 3.35
C PHE A 801 44.48 -44.78 2.97
N THR A 802 43.16 -44.94 3.11
CA THR A 802 42.38 -46.00 2.41
C THR A 802 40.97 -45.49 2.10
N ASP A 803 40.61 -45.51 0.82
CA ASP A 803 39.44 -46.25 0.35
C ASP A 803 39.74 -46.91 -1.02
N PRO A 804 39.62 -48.24 -1.17
CA PRO A 804 39.62 -48.92 -2.46
C PRO A 804 38.34 -48.78 -3.32
N ASP A 805 37.20 -48.30 -2.78
CA ASP A 805 35.90 -48.23 -3.49
C ASP A 805 35.15 -46.86 -3.40
N GLY A 806 35.73 -45.78 -2.85
CA GLY A 806 34.97 -44.55 -2.51
C GLY A 806 35.74 -43.22 -2.47
N ILE A 807 36.45 -42.90 -3.56
CA ILE A 807 36.29 -41.61 -4.24
C ILE A 807 35.95 -41.93 -5.69
N GLY A 808 34.80 -41.46 -6.19
CA GLY A 808 34.40 -41.60 -7.58
C GLY A 808 33.64 -42.90 -7.91
N THR A 809 32.34 -42.78 -8.17
CA THR A 809 31.56 -43.81 -8.87
C THR A 809 31.50 -43.56 -10.38
N GLY A 810 32.48 -42.85 -10.95
CA GLY A 810 32.47 -42.45 -12.37
C GLY A 810 33.85 -42.29 -13.03
N LEU A 811 34.50 -43.44 -13.29
CA LEU A 811 35.44 -43.74 -14.39
C LEU A 811 36.84 -43.06 -14.44
N GLY A 812 37.69 -43.30 -13.43
CA GLY A 812 39.16 -43.20 -13.55
C GLY A 812 39.88 -43.05 -12.19
N PRO A 813 41.03 -43.72 -11.92
CA PRO A 813 41.58 -43.81 -10.57
C PRO A 813 42.23 -42.51 -10.07
N ILE A 814 41.86 -42.10 -8.85
CA ILE A 814 42.60 -41.18 -7.98
C ILE A 814 43.47 -42.04 -7.05
N ALA A 815 44.79 -41.86 -7.06
CA ALA A 815 45.68 -42.48 -6.07
C ALA A 815 46.83 -41.55 -5.69
N PHE A 816 46.97 -41.24 -4.40
CA PHE A 816 48.25 -40.85 -3.79
C PHE A 816 48.47 -41.66 -2.51
N GLY A 817 49.42 -42.60 -2.56
CA GLY A 817 50.02 -43.27 -1.39
C GLY A 817 50.08 -44.80 -1.45
N PHE A 818 51.26 -45.34 -1.80
CA PHE A 818 51.75 -46.72 -1.60
C PHE A 818 50.87 -47.89 -2.07
N ASN A 819 51.39 -48.68 -3.03
CA ASN A 819 50.94 -50.06 -3.20
C ASN A 819 52.15 -51.02 -3.22
N THR A 820 52.17 -51.97 -2.28
CA THR A 820 53.08 -53.13 -2.24
C THR A 820 52.42 -54.39 -2.81
N PHE A 821 51.59 -54.28 -3.86
CA PHE A 821 51.08 -55.45 -4.58
C PHE A 821 51.58 -55.52 -6.03
N ASN A 822 51.87 -56.75 -6.44
CA ASN A 822 52.69 -57.12 -7.61
C ASN A 822 51.91 -57.30 -8.93
N THR A 823 50.66 -56.88 -9.09
CA THR A 823 49.92 -57.04 -10.36
C THR A 823 48.81 -56.01 -10.54
N ILE A 824 48.82 -55.32 -11.70
CA ILE A 824 47.79 -54.41 -12.22
C ILE A 824 47.11 -55.13 -13.41
N GLN A 825 45.78 -55.14 -13.49
CA GLN A 825 45.06 -55.41 -14.74
C GLN A 825 43.87 -54.45 -14.93
N ALA A 826 43.62 -54.20 -16.22
CA ALA A 826 42.95 -53.07 -16.87
C ALA A 826 41.56 -52.67 -16.37
#